data_AF-W3AQ22-F1
#
_entry.id   AF-W3AQ22-F1
#
_cell.length_a   1.000
_cell.length_b   1.000
_cell.length_c   1.000
_cell.angle_alpha   90.00
_cell.angle_beta   90.00
_cell.angle_gamma   90.00
#
_symmetry.space_group_name_H-M   'P 1'
#
loop_
_entity.id
_entity.type
_entity.pdbx_description
1 polymer ?
#
loop_
_entity_poly.entity_id
_entity_poly.type
_entity_poly.pdbx_seq_one_letter_code
_entity_poly.pdbx_strand_id
1 'polypeptide(L)'
;MAKLISRRDFLRGTAAGAVTLTAGAVVGTLTGCNNNVPEATTAAPTEAAQTATEAATEAAKKALYTPGTYTASEKGLQSDVTVTMTFDENSITDVVIDASGETEGIGTATPEPLKKAILDAQSAEFDAVSGATVTSNAVKKAAANCIAQAKGETTAAAGEAAAVSSQDDWLGEEPDIKESDIYSEVEADVIVVGLGVAGVAAARAASEAGATVIGIDGAAAPCCRSGEYAVINSPKLNARWPERALTKEEVDEIIDSHVNESSYRVKRSIAKKWADNIGEAFDWWTDADDHLFIADETRQAIEDENADDFMVPIFRPLPSYKDENGKEHVYNWKEERFPCYPTSVEFLPSQAATFNANWEKALSTGKVDAYFGHFGKKLIMENGKCVGVYALNDDPESSDKGKYLKINAKKGVILSTGDYGSNDAAMKHFAPDVMKTHANNRLFTSFDVNGVPTNQGDGLRMGAWAGAKIMGYNAPMIHHMGGGADLSGVGVMGNAGFLNLDMDGKRFMCEDLPGQQLENQIEQTRLMTSWQFFDANWPEQVTHMPAAHGGACYFEDYASIDEAPKNNQTYRNWKSPYQLEAAVQDGRCLKADTLEELVAMVYPDDTAAQKQALESIKRYNELAKAGYDEDFHKVPSRLMPVDTAPFYADQFTTAIMLVCIGGLESDEDCHTFTEITDEMGRQVCGEIIKGLYVAGNMQGGRFGMEYPIGLKGVSHSMAMYYGKIAGENAAAEI
;
A
#
# COMPACT_ATOMS: atom_id res chain seq x y z
N MET A 1 23.09 35.53 16.85
CA MET A 1 24.23 35.13 15.99
C MET A 1 24.75 33.78 16.48
N ALA A 2 24.39 32.71 15.78
CA ALA A 2 25.20 31.52 15.54
C ALA A 2 24.56 30.88 14.31
N LYS A 3 25.27 30.97 13.19
CA LYS A 3 24.88 30.51 11.85
C LYS A 3 25.79 29.33 11.55
N LEU A 4 25.24 28.19 11.13
CA LEU A 4 25.85 27.22 10.19
C LEU A 4 25.11 25.87 10.25
N ILE A 5 24.23 25.62 9.28
CA ILE A 5 24.22 24.38 8.49
C ILE A 5 23.98 24.81 7.04
N SER A 6 24.84 24.36 6.13
CA SER A 6 24.86 24.82 4.74
C SER A 6 24.10 23.86 3.82
N ARG A 7 23.48 24.46 2.81
CA ARG A 7 22.52 23.93 1.83
C ARG A 7 23.05 22.87 0.85
N ARG A 8 24.12 22.12 1.19
CA ARG A 8 24.85 21.26 0.21
C ARG A 8 25.32 19.89 0.72
N ASP A 9 25.27 19.61 2.03
CA ASP A 9 25.81 18.35 2.59
C ASP A 9 24.74 17.28 2.91
N PHE A 10 23.45 17.62 2.92
CA PHE A 10 22.36 16.62 3.12
C PHE A 10 22.01 15.84 1.82
N LEU A 11 22.39 16.35 0.65
CA LEU A 11 22.16 15.72 -0.66
C LEU A 11 23.02 14.45 -0.92
N ARG A 12 23.60 13.84 0.12
CA ARG A 12 24.43 12.62 0.02
C ARG A 12 24.00 11.46 0.93
N GLY A 13 22.90 11.58 1.66
CA GLY A 13 22.23 10.42 2.27
C GLY A 13 21.25 9.78 1.27
N THR A 14 21.78 9.27 0.17
CA THR A 14 21.05 8.62 -0.92
C THR A 14 20.11 7.51 -0.44
N ALA A 15 18.91 7.49 -1.03
CA ALA A 15 18.09 6.30 -1.24
C ALA A 15 17.62 5.56 0.02
N ALA A 16 16.77 6.20 0.83
CA ALA A 16 15.92 5.46 1.77
C ALA A 16 14.78 4.77 0.99
N GLY A 17 15.05 3.54 0.54
CA GLY A 17 14.05 2.47 0.56
C GLY A 17 13.10 2.30 -0.62
N ALA A 18 13.58 2.39 -1.87
CA ALA A 18 12.94 1.64 -2.96
C ALA A 18 13.42 0.18 -2.86
N VAL A 19 12.67 -0.68 -2.17
CA VAL A 19 12.95 -2.13 -2.19
C VAL A 19 12.36 -2.68 -3.50
N THR A 20 13.16 -2.62 -4.56
CA THR A 20 12.95 -3.41 -5.78
C THR A 20 13.65 -4.75 -5.55
N LEU A 21 12.89 -5.80 -5.26
CA LEU A 21 13.40 -7.18 -5.21
C LEU A 21 13.66 -7.65 -6.64
N THR A 22 14.88 -7.49 -7.14
CA THR A 22 15.35 -8.21 -8.33
C THR A 22 15.87 -9.59 -7.92
N ALA A 23 15.14 -10.64 -8.31
CA ALA A 23 15.58 -12.02 -8.24
C ALA A 23 16.65 -12.30 -9.31
N GLY A 24 17.68 -13.09 -8.98
CA GLY A 24 18.67 -13.53 -9.97
C GLY A 24 19.77 -14.40 -9.35
N ALA A 25 19.57 -15.72 -9.36
CA ALA A 25 20.62 -16.70 -9.14
C ALA A 25 21.35 -17.00 -10.45
N VAL A 26 22.68 -17.02 -10.45
CA VAL A 26 23.48 -17.71 -11.46
C VAL A 26 24.56 -18.53 -10.77
N VAL A 27 24.38 -19.85 -10.75
CA VAL A 27 25.43 -20.83 -10.53
C VAL A 27 26.02 -21.20 -11.89
N GLY A 28 27.31 -20.95 -12.07
CA GLY A 28 28.08 -21.36 -13.25
C GLY A 28 29.52 -21.63 -12.87
N THR A 29 29.84 -22.91 -12.68
CA THR A 29 31.17 -23.47 -12.44
C THR A 29 32.01 -23.46 -13.72
N LEU A 30 33.34 -23.22 -13.61
CA LEU A 30 34.42 -23.84 -14.42
C LEU A 30 35.83 -23.43 -13.93
N THR A 31 36.43 -24.34 -13.15
CA THR A 31 37.83 -24.84 -13.09
C THR A 31 38.95 -24.04 -13.80
N GLY A 32 39.98 -23.53 -13.11
CA GLY A 32 41.29 -24.17 -12.81
C GLY A 32 42.44 -23.46 -13.59
N CYS A 33 43.62 -23.10 -13.06
CA CYS A 33 44.57 -23.85 -12.25
C CYS A 33 45.51 -22.96 -11.37
N ASN A 34 45.72 -23.43 -10.13
CA ASN A 34 46.91 -23.43 -9.24
C ASN A 34 48.30 -23.24 -9.89
N ASN A 35 49.41 -23.00 -9.19
CA ASN A 35 49.83 -22.62 -7.83
C ASN A 35 51.35 -22.40 -7.92
N ASN A 36 51.95 -21.67 -6.98
CA ASN A 36 53.30 -21.98 -6.51
C ASN A 36 53.32 -21.91 -4.98
N VAL A 37 53.49 -23.08 -4.35
CA VAL A 37 53.79 -23.31 -2.94
C VAL A 37 55.26 -23.82 -2.86
N PRO A 38 55.93 -23.87 -1.69
CA PRO A 38 55.71 -25.02 -0.81
C PRO A 38 55.75 -24.70 0.70
N GLU A 39 54.87 -25.37 1.42
CA GLU A 39 54.93 -25.64 2.86
C GLU A 39 55.49 -27.06 3.07
N ALA A 40 56.05 -27.35 4.26
CA ALA A 40 55.79 -28.59 5.01
C ALA A 40 56.53 -28.66 6.37
N THR A 41 55.72 -28.72 7.46
CA THR A 41 55.73 -29.70 8.59
C THR A 41 56.96 -29.79 9.54
N THR A 42 56.89 -30.08 10.85
CA THR A 42 56.00 -30.95 11.68
C THR A 42 56.28 -30.75 13.19
N ALA A 43 55.27 -31.12 14.01
CA ALA A 43 55.32 -31.76 15.35
C ALA A 43 55.28 -30.93 16.67
N ALA A 44 54.22 -31.20 17.46
CA ALA A 44 54.12 -31.14 18.94
C ALA A 44 54.55 -32.52 19.54
N PRO A 45 54.54 -32.85 20.87
CA PRO A 45 53.92 -32.18 22.04
C PRO A 45 54.74 -32.20 23.37
N THR A 46 54.24 -31.62 24.49
CA THR A 46 54.05 -32.28 25.83
C THR A 46 53.70 -31.31 26.98
N GLU A 47 52.97 -31.86 27.97
CA GLU A 47 52.32 -31.25 29.15
C GLU A 47 53.22 -30.99 30.38
N ALA A 48 52.72 -30.06 31.22
CA ALA A 48 52.75 -30.00 32.69
C ALA A 48 54.03 -29.60 33.46
N ALA A 49 54.01 -28.37 34.00
CA ALA A 49 54.35 -28.08 35.40
C ALA A 49 53.72 -26.73 35.87
N GLN A 50 52.59 -26.83 36.58
CA GLN A 50 52.11 -25.86 37.57
C GLN A 50 53.18 -25.71 38.69
N THR A 51 53.31 -24.65 39.50
CA THR A 51 52.33 -23.99 40.39
C THR A 51 53.07 -22.83 41.08
N ALA A 52 52.51 -21.62 41.17
CA ALA A 52 51.99 -20.93 42.38
C ALA A 52 52.62 -19.50 42.39
N THR A 53 51.91 -18.39 42.64
CA THR A 53 50.91 -18.16 43.69
C THR A 53 49.99 -17.01 43.30
N GLU A 54 48.69 -17.24 43.42
CA GLU A 54 47.62 -16.23 43.45
C GLU A 54 47.76 -15.31 44.67
N ALA A 55 47.42 -14.02 44.54
CA ALA A 55 46.31 -13.41 45.29
C ALA A 55 46.32 -11.87 45.20
N ALA A 56 45.10 -11.35 45.00
CA ALA A 56 44.61 -10.01 45.32
C ALA A 56 44.97 -8.84 44.37
N THR A 57 44.12 -8.62 43.37
CA THR A 57 43.10 -7.56 43.51
C THR A 57 41.90 -7.81 42.60
N GLU A 58 40.81 -8.20 43.23
CA GLU A 58 39.47 -8.34 42.71
C GLU A 58 38.84 -6.94 42.63
N ALA A 59 38.32 -6.56 41.47
CA ALA A 59 37.41 -5.42 41.31
C ALA A 59 36.23 -5.93 40.46
N ALA A 60 35.06 -5.99 41.10
CA ALA A 60 33.85 -6.63 40.60
C ALA A 60 33.46 -6.18 39.19
N LYS A 61 33.49 -7.11 38.22
CA LYS A 61 32.67 -6.99 37.02
C LYS A 61 31.22 -7.08 37.47
N LYS A 62 30.46 -6.00 37.28
CA LYS A 62 29.01 -6.01 37.52
C LYS A 62 28.39 -7.04 36.57
N ALA A 63 27.65 -8.01 37.10
CA ALA A 63 26.90 -8.97 36.30
C ALA A 63 26.03 -8.21 35.28
N LEU A 64 26.07 -8.63 34.02
CA LEU A 64 25.36 -7.99 32.90
C LEU A 64 23.89 -8.38 32.88
N TYR A 65 23.58 -9.60 33.29
CA TYR A 65 22.24 -10.17 33.34
C TYR A 65 21.95 -10.77 34.71
N THR A 66 20.66 -10.82 35.05
CA THR A 66 20.13 -11.67 36.11
C THR A 66 20.04 -13.09 35.55
N PRO A 67 20.75 -14.09 36.11
CA PRO A 67 20.69 -15.46 35.60
C PRO A 67 19.27 -16.02 35.64
N GLY A 68 18.84 -16.66 34.57
CA GLY A 68 17.49 -17.19 34.46
C GLY A 68 17.06 -17.45 33.02
N THR A 69 15.84 -17.96 32.87
CA THR A 69 15.21 -18.19 31.57
C THR A 69 14.04 -17.22 31.41
N TYR A 70 14.06 -16.47 30.32
CA TYR A 70 13.08 -15.42 30.00
C TYR A 70 12.40 -15.74 28.68
N THR A 71 11.10 -15.47 28.60
CA THR A 71 10.29 -15.76 27.41
C THR A 71 9.57 -14.49 26.97
N ALA A 72 9.52 -14.28 25.65
CA ALA A 72 8.73 -13.23 25.03
C ALA A 72 8.14 -13.76 23.73
N SER A 73 6.95 -13.27 23.38
CA SER A 73 6.26 -13.61 22.15
C SER A 73 5.99 -12.35 21.35
N GLU A 74 6.19 -12.42 20.05
CA GLU A 74 5.94 -11.34 19.11
C GLU A 74 5.14 -11.85 17.92
N LYS A 75 4.44 -10.95 17.22
CA LYS A 75 3.63 -11.34 16.08
C LYS A 75 4.52 -11.71 14.90
N GLY A 76 4.45 -12.97 14.45
CA GLY A 76 5.09 -13.47 13.23
C GLY A 76 4.19 -13.34 12.01
N LEU A 77 4.52 -14.05 10.93
CA LEU A 77 3.82 -13.93 9.64
C LEU A 77 2.39 -14.49 9.69
N GLN A 78 2.19 -15.63 10.35
CA GLN A 78 0.89 -16.34 10.42
C GLN A 78 0.43 -16.59 11.86
N SER A 79 1.37 -16.73 12.79
CA SER A 79 1.11 -16.94 14.21
C SER A 79 2.03 -16.08 15.07
N ASP A 80 1.87 -16.16 16.38
CA ASP A 80 2.85 -15.58 17.29
C ASP A 80 4.11 -16.46 17.26
N VAL A 81 5.28 -15.83 17.31
CA VAL A 81 6.59 -16.48 17.43
C VAL A 81 7.09 -16.26 18.85
N THR A 82 7.38 -17.35 19.55
CA THR A 82 7.81 -17.30 20.94
C THR A 82 9.30 -17.60 21.04
N VAL A 83 10.05 -16.71 21.69
CA VAL A 83 11.48 -16.88 21.96
C VAL A 83 11.68 -17.06 23.45
N THR A 84 12.34 -18.15 23.83
CA THR A 84 12.79 -18.42 25.20
C THR A 84 14.32 -18.39 25.23
N MET A 85 14.91 -17.53 26.05
CA MET A 85 16.36 -17.37 26.17
C MET A 85 16.82 -17.63 27.60
N THR A 86 17.93 -18.35 27.75
CA THR A 86 18.57 -18.61 29.05
C THR A 86 19.86 -17.81 29.18
N PHE A 87 20.03 -17.14 30.31
CA PHE A 87 21.18 -16.28 30.61
C PHE A 87 21.92 -16.80 31.83
N ASP A 88 23.25 -16.70 31.79
CA ASP A 88 24.06 -16.65 33.00
C ASP A 88 24.35 -15.18 33.37
N GLU A 89 25.26 -14.95 34.32
CA GLU A 89 25.57 -13.58 34.78
C GLU A 89 26.14 -12.67 33.68
N ASN A 90 26.62 -13.22 32.56
CA ASN A 90 27.38 -12.47 31.56
C ASN A 90 27.04 -12.78 30.09
N SER A 91 26.23 -13.80 29.79
CA SER A 91 26.03 -14.32 28.43
C SER A 91 24.67 -14.97 28.21
N ILE A 92 24.26 -15.07 26.94
CA ILE A 92 23.15 -15.88 26.47
C ILE A 92 23.68 -17.30 26.27
N THR A 93 23.13 -18.25 27.02
CA THR A 93 23.59 -19.66 27.06
C THR A 93 22.71 -20.61 26.26
N ASP A 94 21.43 -20.27 26.05
CA ASP A 94 20.53 -21.01 25.18
C ASP A 94 19.43 -20.11 24.60
N VAL A 95 18.93 -20.51 23.43
CA VAL A 95 17.80 -19.87 22.74
C VAL A 95 16.92 -20.97 22.17
N VAL A 96 15.62 -20.91 22.45
CA VAL A 96 14.59 -21.79 21.87
C VAL A 96 13.58 -20.89 21.17
N ILE A 97 13.29 -21.19 19.92
CA ILE A 97 12.33 -20.43 19.09
C ILE A 97 11.20 -21.39 18.73
N ASP A 98 9.99 -21.09 19.19
CA ASP A 98 8.76 -21.76 18.77
C ASP A 98 8.07 -20.89 17.70
N ALA A 99 8.18 -21.35 16.46
CA ALA A 99 7.50 -20.81 15.29
C ALA A 99 6.60 -21.88 14.65
N SER A 100 6.13 -22.87 15.42
CA SER A 100 5.38 -24.02 14.90
C SER A 100 4.02 -23.68 14.28
N GLY A 101 3.49 -22.48 14.55
CA GLY A 101 2.31 -21.94 13.88
C GLY A 101 2.60 -21.20 12.57
N GLU A 102 3.87 -21.12 12.15
CA GLU A 102 4.26 -20.59 10.85
C GLU A 102 4.47 -21.74 9.84
N THR A 103 3.89 -21.61 8.64
CA THR A 103 4.01 -22.64 7.58
C THR A 103 5.43 -22.65 6.98
N GLU A 104 6.09 -23.80 6.95
CA GLU A 104 7.45 -23.96 6.42
C GLU A 104 7.49 -23.69 4.89
N GLY A 105 8.34 -22.76 4.45
CA GLY A 105 8.54 -22.45 3.02
C GLY A 105 7.76 -21.24 2.48
N ILE A 106 6.84 -20.65 3.26
CA ILE A 106 6.15 -19.40 2.91
C ILE A 106 6.72 -18.28 3.78
N GLY A 107 7.80 -17.63 3.35
CA GLY A 107 8.23 -16.41 4.04
C GLY A 107 8.84 -16.63 5.44
N THR A 108 9.27 -17.85 5.79
CA THR A 108 9.68 -18.26 7.14
C THR A 108 11.11 -18.80 7.16
N ALA A 109 11.86 -18.47 8.22
CA ALA A 109 13.20 -19.00 8.44
C ALA A 109 13.07 -20.22 9.34
N THR A 110 13.85 -21.27 9.08
CA THR A 110 13.94 -22.36 10.05
C THR A 110 14.48 -21.80 11.39
N PRO A 111 13.94 -22.24 12.54
CA PRO A 111 14.37 -21.75 13.86
C PRO A 111 15.88 -21.91 14.14
N GLU A 112 16.54 -22.90 13.54
CA GLU A 112 17.95 -23.23 13.80
C GLU A 112 18.95 -22.14 13.33
N PRO A 113 18.90 -21.63 12.09
CA PRO A 113 19.70 -20.48 11.68
C PRO A 113 19.57 -19.25 12.60
N LEU A 114 18.34 -18.91 13.02
CA LEU A 114 18.07 -17.75 13.87
C LEU A 114 18.60 -17.94 15.29
N LYS A 115 18.40 -19.13 15.86
CA LYS A 115 19.00 -19.54 17.14
C LYS A 115 20.51 -19.37 17.11
N LYS A 116 21.16 -19.88 16.05
CA LYS A 116 22.62 -19.78 15.90
C LYS A 116 23.07 -18.32 15.80
N ALA A 117 22.36 -17.50 15.03
CA ALA A 117 22.70 -16.08 14.86
C ALA A 117 22.68 -15.31 16.19
N ILE A 118 21.67 -15.53 17.04
CA ILE A 118 21.57 -14.89 18.36
C ILE A 118 22.70 -15.38 19.29
N LEU A 119 22.98 -16.69 19.32
CA LEU A 119 24.04 -17.26 20.15
C LEU A 119 25.44 -16.78 19.73
N ASP A 120 25.69 -16.66 18.42
CA ASP A 120 26.96 -16.14 17.89
C ASP A 120 27.12 -14.64 18.17
N ALA A 121 26.06 -13.85 17.96
CA ALA A 121 26.08 -12.40 18.15
C ALA A 121 26.06 -11.98 19.62
N GLN A 122 25.61 -12.87 20.52
CA GLN A 122 25.31 -12.55 21.93
C GLN A 122 24.42 -11.31 22.06
N SER A 123 23.51 -11.10 21.09
CA SER A 123 22.60 -9.96 21.02
C SER A 123 21.38 -10.31 20.15
N ALA A 124 20.36 -9.46 20.20
CA ALA A 124 19.20 -9.55 19.31
C ALA A 124 19.48 -8.99 17.90
N GLU A 125 20.64 -8.37 17.67
CA GLU A 125 21.02 -7.80 16.38
C GLU A 125 21.79 -8.82 15.55
N PHE A 126 21.18 -9.27 14.46
CA PHE A 126 21.76 -10.19 13.48
C PHE A 126 21.13 -9.97 12.09
N ASP A 127 21.77 -10.42 11.02
CA ASP A 127 21.21 -10.26 9.67
C ASP A 127 19.93 -11.09 9.49
N ALA A 128 18.89 -10.50 8.92
CA ALA A 128 17.65 -11.22 8.63
C ALA A 128 17.90 -12.32 7.59
N VAL A 129 17.21 -13.45 7.73
CA VAL A 129 17.29 -14.53 6.74
C VAL A 129 16.50 -14.12 5.49
N SER A 130 17.16 -14.15 4.34
CA SER A 130 16.55 -13.80 3.04
C SER A 130 15.32 -14.67 2.77
N GLY A 131 14.20 -14.04 2.42
CA GLY A 131 12.92 -14.74 2.24
C GLY A 131 12.18 -15.05 3.55
N ALA A 132 12.63 -14.52 4.69
CA ALA A 132 12.04 -14.76 6.00
C ALA A 132 12.03 -13.52 6.92
N THR A 133 11.84 -12.35 6.33
CA THR A 133 12.06 -11.06 6.99
C THR A 133 11.08 -10.83 8.15
N VAL A 134 9.82 -11.22 8.01
CA VAL A 134 8.77 -11.00 9.04
C VAL A 134 9.06 -11.84 10.28
N THR A 135 9.26 -13.15 10.12
CA THR A 135 9.67 -14.06 11.20
C THR A 135 11.00 -13.62 11.83
N SER A 136 11.99 -13.25 11.01
CA SER A 136 13.30 -12.79 11.52
C SER A 136 13.14 -11.55 12.41
N ASN A 137 12.29 -10.60 12.03
CA ASN A 137 12.03 -9.39 12.81
C ASN A 137 11.24 -9.69 14.09
N ALA A 138 10.27 -10.61 14.05
CA ALA A 138 9.54 -11.07 15.24
C ALA A 138 10.50 -11.71 16.25
N VAL A 139 11.40 -12.58 15.79
CA VAL A 139 12.44 -13.20 16.63
C VAL A 139 13.40 -12.17 17.21
N LYS A 140 13.86 -11.18 16.43
CA LYS A 140 14.71 -10.09 16.94
C LYS A 140 14.04 -9.33 18.07
N LYS A 141 12.77 -8.94 17.89
CA LYS A 141 12.03 -8.17 18.88
C LYS A 141 11.73 -8.99 20.14
N ALA A 142 11.36 -10.25 20.00
CA ALA A 142 11.16 -11.16 21.14
C ALA A 142 12.48 -11.41 21.89
N ALA A 143 13.60 -11.60 21.17
CA ALA A 143 14.92 -11.76 21.77
C ALA A 143 15.37 -10.48 22.51
N ALA A 144 15.12 -9.30 21.94
CA ALA A 144 15.40 -8.02 22.60
C ALA A 144 14.61 -7.87 23.91
N ASN A 145 13.35 -8.29 23.93
CA ASN A 145 12.52 -8.30 25.13
C ASN A 145 13.05 -9.28 26.19
N CYS A 146 13.50 -10.48 25.81
CA CYS A 146 14.14 -11.41 26.74
C CYS A 146 15.44 -10.83 27.34
N ILE A 147 16.25 -10.14 26.53
CA ILE A 147 17.47 -9.45 26.98
C ILE A 147 17.15 -8.31 27.96
N ALA A 148 16.11 -7.51 27.68
CA ALA A 148 15.67 -6.44 28.58
C ALA A 148 15.18 -7.00 29.92
N GLN A 149 14.37 -8.07 29.91
CA GLN A 149 13.93 -8.78 31.12
C GLN A 149 15.13 -9.29 31.95
N ALA A 150 16.14 -9.88 31.30
CA ALA A 150 17.34 -10.38 31.96
C ALA A 150 18.18 -9.25 32.57
N LYS A 151 18.19 -8.05 31.97
CA LYS A 151 18.89 -6.86 32.53
C LYS A 151 18.15 -6.21 33.70
N GLY A 152 16.93 -6.66 34.04
CA GLY A 152 16.07 -6.00 35.01
C GLY A 152 15.58 -4.63 34.52
N GLU A 153 15.65 -4.39 33.21
CA GLU A 153 14.98 -3.25 32.59
C GLU A 153 13.49 -3.54 32.61
N THR A 154 12.69 -2.61 33.12
CA THR A 154 11.24 -2.68 32.96
C THR A 154 10.93 -2.70 31.46
N THR A 155 10.67 -3.87 30.90
CA THR A 155 9.94 -3.98 29.65
C THR A 155 8.60 -3.32 29.93
N ALA A 156 8.40 -2.12 29.37
CA ALA A 156 7.08 -1.54 29.30
C ALA A 156 6.22 -2.57 28.55
N ALA A 157 5.46 -3.37 29.29
CA ALA A 157 4.16 -3.74 28.81
C ALA A 157 3.51 -2.42 28.36
N ALA A 158 3.08 -2.37 27.10
CA ALA A 158 2.30 -1.24 26.62
C ALA A 158 1.12 -1.01 27.59
N GLY A 159 1.14 0.14 28.27
CA GLY A 159 0.20 0.58 29.30
C GLY A 159 0.92 0.97 30.60
N GLU A 160 0.96 2.21 31.07
CA GLU A 160 0.25 3.44 30.73
C GLU A 160 1.07 4.66 31.20
N ALA A 161 1.20 5.65 30.32
CA ALA A 161 0.86 7.04 30.62
C ALA A 161 0.28 7.66 29.33
N ALA A 162 -0.60 6.90 28.69
CA ALA A 162 -1.68 7.40 27.87
C ALA A 162 -2.93 6.80 28.54
N ALA A 163 -3.96 7.60 28.78
CA ALA A 163 -5.22 7.11 29.32
C ALA A 163 -5.61 5.80 28.62
N VAL A 164 -5.96 4.74 29.36
CA VAL A 164 -6.65 3.57 28.78
C VAL A 164 -7.90 4.07 28.03
N SER A 165 -7.77 4.40 26.75
CA SER A 165 -8.86 4.16 25.81
C SER A 165 -8.97 2.65 25.75
N SER A 166 -10.13 2.10 26.07
CA SER A 166 -10.41 0.68 25.84
C SER A 166 -9.93 0.28 24.44
N GLN A 167 -9.48 -0.95 24.20
CA GLN A 167 -9.02 -1.43 22.88
C GLN A 167 -10.06 -1.27 21.73
N ASP A 168 -11.27 -0.79 22.04
CA ASP A 168 -12.37 -0.52 21.12
C ASP A 168 -12.76 0.97 21.05
N ASP A 169 -12.11 1.86 21.81
CA ASP A 169 -12.32 3.31 21.74
C ASP A 169 -11.33 3.91 20.73
N TRP A 170 -11.84 4.17 19.52
CA TRP A 170 -11.05 4.72 18.43
C TRP A 170 -10.80 6.23 18.58
N LEU A 171 -11.70 6.95 19.25
CA LEU A 171 -11.64 8.41 19.35
C LEU A 171 -10.63 8.79 20.43
N GLY A 172 -10.72 8.13 21.59
CA GLY A 172 -9.90 8.45 22.76
C GLY A 172 -10.21 9.84 23.34
N GLU A 173 -9.46 10.20 24.37
CA GLU A 173 -9.55 11.52 25.00
C GLU A 173 -8.73 12.56 24.22
N GLU A 174 -9.28 13.76 24.07
CA GLU A 174 -8.54 14.88 23.50
C GLU A 174 -7.33 15.23 24.40
N PRO A 175 -6.12 15.40 23.83
CA PRO A 175 -4.94 15.72 24.63
C PRO A 175 -5.08 17.00 25.48
N ASP A 176 -4.73 16.90 26.77
CA ASP A 176 -4.53 18.03 27.66
C ASP A 176 -3.06 18.51 27.58
N ILE A 177 -2.82 19.55 26.78
CA ILE A 177 -1.47 20.06 26.51
C ILE A 177 -1.21 21.28 27.40
N LYS A 178 -0.20 21.21 28.25
CA LYS A 178 0.16 22.29 29.18
C LYS A 178 1.16 23.24 28.53
N GLU A 179 1.10 24.52 28.91
CA GLU A 179 2.06 25.54 28.47
C GLU A 179 3.53 25.14 28.79
N SER A 180 3.76 24.42 29.89
CA SER A 180 5.08 23.91 30.27
C SER A 180 5.66 22.87 29.30
N ASP A 181 4.80 22.24 28.52
CA ASP A 181 5.16 21.16 27.59
C ASP A 181 5.42 21.73 26.18
N ILE A 182 5.22 23.04 25.98
CA ILE A 182 5.49 23.75 24.73
C ILE A 182 6.96 24.19 24.73
N TYR A 183 7.73 23.69 23.75
CA TYR A 183 9.14 24.07 23.60
C TYR A 183 9.34 25.28 22.68
N SER A 184 8.40 25.51 21.76
CA SER A 184 8.45 26.62 20.81
C SER A 184 7.05 26.99 20.32
N GLU A 185 6.88 28.25 19.95
CA GLU A 185 5.68 28.80 19.33
C GLU A 185 6.07 29.53 18.03
N VAL A 186 5.37 29.20 16.95
CA VAL A 186 5.60 29.74 15.61
C VAL A 186 4.27 30.08 14.95
N GLU A 187 4.33 30.83 13.84
CA GLU A 187 3.15 31.36 13.15
C GLU A 187 3.31 31.27 11.64
N ALA A 188 2.23 30.91 10.95
CA ALA A 188 2.11 30.93 9.49
C ALA A 188 0.73 31.44 9.06
N ASP A 189 0.58 31.78 7.78
CA ASP A 189 -0.75 32.02 7.21
C ASP A 189 -1.55 30.71 7.14
N VAL A 190 -0.92 29.65 6.65
CA VAL A 190 -1.52 28.33 6.45
C VAL A 190 -0.66 27.25 7.12
N ILE A 191 -1.31 26.30 7.79
CA ILE A 191 -0.66 25.09 8.32
C ILE A 191 -1.12 23.89 7.51
N VAL A 192 -0.20 23.01 7.10
CA VAL A 192 -0.50 21.75 6.42
C VAL A 192 -0.08 20.59 7.32
N VAL A 193 -1.02 19.73 7.69
CA VAL A 193 -0.78 18.56 8.55
C VAL A 193 -0.82 17.29 7.71
N GLY A 194 0.33 16.65 7.55
CA GLY A 194 0.56 15.52 6.65
C GLY A 194 1.03 15.99 5.27
N LEU A 195 2.27 15.65 4.91
CA LEU A 195 2.97 16.00 3.68
C LEU A 195 3.03 14.82 2.70
N GLY A 196 1.87 14.18 2.51
CA GLY A 196 1.60 13.28 1.38
C GLY A 196 1.31 14.04 0.08
N VAL A 197 0.83 13.34 -0.96
CA VAL A 197 0.43 13.95 -2.26
C VAL A 197 -0.49 15.17 -2.09
N ALA A 198 -1.54 15.04 -1.26
CA ALA A 198 -2.45 16.16 -0.98
C ALA A 198 -1.78 17.31 -0.23
N GLY A 199 -0.93 17.01 0.76
CA GLY A 199 -0.25 18.01 1.57
C GLY A 199 0.80 18.79 0.79
N VAL A 200 1.60 18.11 -0.04
CA VAL A 200 2.58 18.77 -0.92
C VAL A 200 1.87 19.66 -1.95
N ALA A 201 0.78 19.18 -2.56
CA ALA A 201 -0.03 20.01 -3.45
C ALA A 201 -0.60 21.25 -2.73
N ALA A 202 -1.11 21.08 -1.51
CA ALA A 202 -1.62 22.18 -0.69
C ALA A 202 -0.54 23.20 -0.33
N ALA A 203 0.64 22.73 0.13
CA ALA A 203 1.75 23.59 0.49
C ALA A 203 2.27 24.39 -0.71
N ARG A 204 2.40 23.75 -1.88
CA ARG A 204 2.77 24.41 -3.12
C ARG A 204 1.74 25.47 -3.52
N ALA A 205 0.47 25.10 -3.59
CA ALA A 205 -0.59 26.01 -4.06
C ALA A 205 -0.77 27.22 -3.13
N ALA A 206 -0.77 27.00 -1.81
CA ALA A 206 -0.88 28.08 -0.82
C ALA A 206 0.32 29.05 -0.90
N SER A 207 1.54 28.52 -1.06
CA SER A 207 2.75 29.34 -1.14
C SER A 207 2.87 30.11 -2.47
N GLU A 208 2.45 29.51 -3.59
CA GLU A 208 2.32 30.19 -4.90
C GLU A 208 1.24 31.30 -4.84
N ALA A 209 0.14 31.07 -4.13
CA ALA A 209 -0.87 32.11 -3.81
C ALA A 209 -0.35 33.17 -2.83
N GLY A 210 0.83 32.94 -2.26
CA GLY A 210 1.60 33.92 -1.53
C GLY A 210 1.52 33.85 -0.01
N ALA A 211 0.84 32.84 0.55
CA ALA A 211 0.78 32.57 1.97
C ALA A 211 2.13 32.07 2.52
N THR A 212 2.46 32.38 3.78
CA THR A 212 3.47 31.61 4.51
C THR A 212 2.87 30.29 4.97
N VAL A 213 3.63 29.20 4.83
CA VAL A 213 3.17 27.84 5.08
C VAL A 213 4.10 27.16 6.06
N ILE A 214 3.52 26.50 7.08
CA ILE A 214 4.23 25.51 7.90
C ILE A 214 3.63 24.14 7.63
N GLY A 215 4.44 23.22 7.10
CA GLY A 215 4.10 21.81 6.96
C GLY A 215 4.59 21.00 8.16
N ILE A 216 3.79 20.04 8.62
CA ILE A 216 4.23 19.05 9.62
C ILE A 216 3.94 17.63 9.15
N ASP A 217 4.86 16.71 9.42
CA ASP A 217 4.67 15.28 9.17
C ASP A 217 5.38 14.43 10.23
N GLY A 218 4.79 13.28 10.59
CA GLY A 218 5.38 12.31 11.51
C GLY A 218 6.48 11.47 10.86
N ALA A 219 6.53 11.40 9.52
CA ALA A 219 7.61 10.80 8.77
C ALA A 219 8.87 11.67 8.76
N ALA A 220 9.99 11.10 8.32
CA ALA A 220 11.29 11.78 8.23
C ALA A 220 11.40 12.75 7.02
N ALA A 221 10.48 12.65 6.06
CA ALA A 221 10.43 13.46 4.84
C ALA A 221 9.00 13.40 4.24
N PRO A 222 8.66 14.25 3.25
CA PRO A 222 7.40 14.11 2.52
C PRO A 222 7.34 12.74 1.85
N CYS A 223 6.17 12.12 1.80
CA CYS A 223 6.02 10.75 1.35
C CYS A 223 5.01 10.63 0.20
N CYS A 224 5.30 9.74 -0.75
CA CYS A 224 4.38 9.33 -1.80
C CYS A 224 4.47 7.81 -2.00
N ARG A 225 3.45 7.22 -2.62
CA ARG A 225 3.39 5.79 -2.97
C ARG A 225 2.62 5.59 -4.26
N SER A 226 2.86 4.49 -4.97
CA SER A 226 2.23 4.17 -6.27
C SER A 226 2.53 5.25 -7.33
N GLY A 227 1.83 5.23 -8.46
CA GLY A 227 2.05 6.17 -9.57
C GLY A 227 0.86 6.34 -10.51
N GLU A 228 -0.28 5.68 -10.27
CA GLU A 228 -1.45 5.81 -11.15
C GLU A 228 -2.30 7.05 -10.83
N TYR A 229 -2.68 7.79 -11.87
CA TYR A 229 -3.54 8.98 -11.81
C TYR A 229 -4.64 8.90 -12.87
N ALA A 230 -5.89 9.12 -12.48
CA ALA A 230 -6.98 9.38 -13.43
C ALA A 230 -6.92 10.84 -13.89
N VAL A 231 -6.84 11.09 -15.19
CA VAL A 231 -6.69 12.44 -15.76
C VAL A 231 -7.69 12.64 -16.89
N ILE A 232 -8.67 13.52 -16.67
CA ILE A 232 -9.69 13.86 -17.65
C ILE A 232 -9.30 15.18 -18.30
N ASN A 233 -9.21 15.18 -19.63
CA ASN A 233 -9.06 16.37 -20.47
C ASN A 233 -7.91 17.32 -20.07
N SER A 234 -6.72 16.77 -19.78
CA SER A 234 -5.50 17.59 -19.71
C SER A 234 -5.21 18.21 -21.09
N PRO A 235 -5.03 19.54 -21.21
CA PRO A 235 -4.63 20.17 -22.45
C PRO A 235 -3.32 19.60 -23.02
N LYS A 236 -2.29 19.45 -22.17
CA LYS A 236 -0.98 18.90 -22.55
C LYS A 236 -1.09 17.47 -23.06
N LEU A 237 -1.83 16.61 -22.36
CA LEU A 237 -1.98 15.20 -22.72
C LEU A 237 -2.91 14.99 -23.91
N ASN A 238 -4.00 15.74 -24.04
CA ASN A 238 -4.88 15.67 -25.22
C ASN A 238 -4.21 16.21 -26.48
N ALA A 239 -3.29 17.17 -26.38
CA ALA A 239 -2.49 17.59 -27.52
C ALA A 239 -1.57 16.46 -28.02
N ARG A 240 -1.12 15.58 -27.11
CA ARG A 240 -0.28 14.41 -27.43
C ARG A 240 -1.09 13.19 -27.88
N TRP A 241 -2.22 12.94 -27.21
CA TRP A 241 -3.13 11.80 -27.43
C TRP A 241 -4.55 12.31 -27.71
N PRO A 242 -4.80 12.91 -28.89
CA PRO A 242 -6.07 13.57 -29.20
C PRO A 242 -7.28 12.63 -29.14
N GLU A 243 -7.09 11.33 -29.35
CA GLU A 243 -8.12 10.30 -29.25
C GLU A 243 -8.64 10.06 -27.82
N ARG A 244 -7.93 10.56 -26.80
CA ARG A 244 -8.34 10.46 -25.39
C ARG A 244 -9.18 11.65 -24.92
N ALA A 245 -9.36 12.67 -25.76
CA ALA A 245 -10.20 13.80 -25.44
C ALA A 245 -11.68 13.38 -25.32
N LEU A 246 -12.29 13.72 -24.19
CA LEU A 246 -13.68 13.39 -23.89
C LEU A 246 -14.58 14.62 -24.05
N THR A 247 -15.77 14.42 -24.61
CA THR A 247 -16.82 15.44 -24.60
C THR A 247 -17.35 15.69 -23.19
N LYS A 248 -18.06 16.80 -22.98
CA LYS A 248 -18.65 17.13 -21.68
C LYS A 248 -19.65 16.06 -21.23
N GLU A 249 -20.43 15.56 -22.19
CA GLU A 249 -21.43 14.51 -22.00
C GLU A 249 -20.77 13.18 -21.58
N GLU A 250 -19.68 12.79 -22.24
CA GLU A 250 -18.93 11.58 -21.85
C GLU A 250 -18.33 11.71 -20.45
N VAL A 251 -17.82 12.89 -20.08
CA VAL A 251 -17.35 13.14 -18.71
C VAL A 251 -18.51 13.01 -17.71
N ASP A 252 -19.70 13.53 -18.02
CA ASP A 252 -20.85 13.37 -17.14
C ASP A 252 -21.32 11.92 -17.03
N GLU A 253 -21.31 11.15 -18.12
CA GLU A 253 -21.59 9.70 -18.11
C GLU A 253 -20.63 8.91 -17.20
N ILE A 254 -19.32 9.21 -17.28
CA ILE A 254 -18.29 8.61 -16.42
C ILE A 254 -18.56 8.91 -14.95
N ILE A 255 -18.88 10.17 -14.62
CA ILE A 255 -19.12 10.54 -13.22
C ILE A 255 -20.43 9.98 -12.71
N ASP A 256 -21.48 9.92 -13.52
CA ASP A 256 -22.74 9.29 -13.15
C ASP A 256 -22.56 7.77 -12.93
N SER A 257 -21.73 7.11 -13.73
CA SER A 257 -21.31 5.72 -13.50
C SER A 257 -20.59 5.57 -12.15
N HIS A 258 -19.64 6.46 -11.84
CA HIS A 258 -18.97 6.44 -10.53
C HIS A 258 -19.95 6.64 -9.36
N VAL A 259 -20.91 7.56 -9.49
CA VAL A 259 -21.95 7.77 -8.46
C VAL A 259 -22.85 6.54 -8.29
N ASN A 260 -23.19 5.88 -9.39
CA ASN A 260 -23.92 4.61 -9.36
C ASN A 260 -23.13 3.51 -8.64
N GLU A 261 -21.85 3.32 -8.98
CA GLU A 261 -20.96 2.31 -8.38
C GLU A 261 -20.82 2.53 -6.86
N SER A 262 -20.67 3.78 -6.42
CA SER A 262 -20.65 4.13 -4.99
C SER A 262 -22.05 4.20 -4.34
N SER A 263 -23.06 3.57 -4.94
CA SER A 263 -24.43 3.49 -4.42
C SER A 263 -25.03 4.85 -4.01
N TYR A 264 -24.72 5.91 -4.77
CA TYR A 264 -25.14 7.30 -4.51
C TYR A 264 -24.71 7.89 -3.16
N ARG A 265 -23.69 7.31 -2.52
CA ARG A 265 -23.15 7.82 -1.24
C ARG A 265 -21.98 8.79 -1.41
N VAL A 266 -21.41 8.87 -2.60
CA VAL A 266 -20.44 9.91 -2.99
C VAL A 266 -21.16 11.24 -3.26
N LYS A 267 -20.51 12.37 -2.93
CA LYS A 267 -21.02 13.70 -3.30
C LYS A 267 -20.72 13.98 -4.76
N ARG A 268 -21.76 14.03 -5.59
CA ARG A 268 -21.64 14.36 -7.03
C ARG A 268 -20.97 15.71 -7.27
N SER A 269 -21.14 16.70 -6.39
CA SER A 269 -20.49 18.03 -6.54
C SER A 269 -18.97 17.92 -6.46
N ILE A 270 -18.44 17.14 -5.52
CA ILE A 270 -17.02 16.83 -5.40
C ILE A 270 -16.54 16.13 -6.69
N ALA A 271 -17.13 14.98 -7.03
CA ALA A 271 -16.70 14.24 -8.22
C ALA A 271 -16.77 15.09 -9.51
N LYS A 272 -17.81 15.94 -9.65
CA LYS A 272 -17.96 16.86 -10.77
C LYS A 272 -16.83 17.88 -10.84
N LYS A 273 -16.58 18.59 -9.73
CA LYS A 273 -15.61 19.68 -9.71
C LYS A 273 -14.21 19.15 -10.03
N TRP A 274 -13.84 17.99 -9.47
CA TRP A 274 -12.61 17.30 -9.86
C TRP A 274 -12.57 17.00 -11.36
N ALA A 275 -13.59 16.32 -11.90
CA ALA A 275 -13.58 15.88 -13.30
C ALA A 275 -13.51 17.02 -14.31
N ASP A 276 -14.18 18.15 -14.01
CA ASP A 276 -14.19 19.32 -14.88
C ASP A 276 -12.85 20.09 -14.87
N ASN A 277 -11.98 19.88 -13.86
CA ASN A 277 -10.79 20.72 -13.63
C ASN A 277 -9.46 19.93 -13.47
N ILE A 278 -9.51 18.60 -13.38
CA ILE A 278 -8.32 17.79 -13.12
C ILE A 278 -7.25 17.94 -14.21
N GLY A 279 -7.65 18.13 -15.47
CA GLY A 279 -6.72 18.25 -16.59
C GLY A 279 -5.69 19.37 -16.39
N GLU A 280 -6.15 20.59 -16.09
CA GLU A 280 -5.27 21.74 -15.85
C GLU A 280 -4.46 21.59 -14.55
N ALA A 281 -5.07 21.03 -13.50
CA ALA A 281 -4.35 20.76 -12.25
C ALA A 281 -3.23 19.73 -12.43
N PHE A 282 -3.45 18.72 -13.27
CA PHE A 282 -2.44 17.71 -13.58
C PHE A 282 -1.31 18.27 -14.44
N ASP A 283 -1.61 19.18 -15.36
CA ASP A 283 -0.58 19.92 -16.11
C ASP A 283 0.29 20.75 -15.15
N TRP A 284 -0.32 21.51 -14.23
CA TRP A 284 0.40 22.23 -13.17
C TRP A 284 1.27 21.30 -12.32
N TRP A 285 0.79 20.10 -11.99
CA TRP A 285 1.53 19.11 -11.21
C TRP A 285 2.75 18.58 -11.97
N THR A 286 2.57 18.17 -13.23
CA THR A 286 3.67 17.62 -14.06
C THR A 286 4.66 18.69 -14.51
N ASP A 287 4.24 19.94 -14.69
CA ASP A 287 5.12 21.05 -15.06
C ASP A 287 6.06 21.48 -13.91
N ALA A 288 5.92 20.90 -12.71
CA ALA A 288 6.94 21.03 -11.68
C ALA A 288 8.25 20.34 -12.10
N ASP A 289 8.14 19.29 -12.91
CA ASP A 289 9.20 18.37 -13.29
C ASP A 289 9.62 18.62 -14.75
N ASP A 290 10.73 19.32 -14.92
CA ASP A 290 11.26 19.67 -16.24
C ASP A 290 11.91 18.46 -16.95
N HIS A 291 12.08 17.32 -16.26
CA HIS A 291 12.77 16.13 -16.76
C HIS A 291 11.82 14.98 -17.13
N LEU A 292 10.57 15.02 -16.68
CA LEU A 292 9.58 13.98 -16.91
C LEU A 292 9.44 13.63 -18.40
N PHE A 293 9.82 12.40 -18.75
CA PHE A 293 9.56 11.85 -20.08
C PHE A 293 8.11 11.35 -20.19
N ILE A 294 7.39 11.73 -21.25
CA ILE A 294 6.02 11.26 -21.48
C ILE A 294 6.02 10.36 -22.72
N ALA A 295 5.78 9.07 -22.49
CA ALA A 295 5.73 8.06 -23.55
C ALA A 295 4.48 8.23 -24.41
N ASP A 296 4.57 7.98 -25.70
CA ASP A 296 3.43 8.02 -26.61
C ASP A 296 2.51 6.81 -26.40
N GLU A 297 3.01 5.63 -26.02
CA GLU A 297 2.21 4.41 -25.79
C GLU A 297 2.54 3.76 -24.46
N THR A 298 1.59 2.98 -23.90
CA THR A 298 1.78 2.23 -22.65
C THR A 298 3.04 1.39 -22.67
N ARG A 299 3.29 0.77 -23.82
CA ARG A 299 4.33 -0.26 -24.02
C ARG A 299 5.48 0.23 -24.90
N GLN A 300 5.63 1.56 -25.07
CA GLN A 300 6.75 2.14 -25.81
C GLN A 300 8.07 1.81 -25.11
N ALA A 301 9.09 1.32 -25.82
CA ALA A 301 10.42 1.17 -25.25
C ALA A 301 10.96 2.51 -24.73
N ILE A 302 11.46 2.51 -23.49
CA ILE A 302 12.00 3.70 -22.83
C ILE A 302 13.53 3.62 -22.87
N GLU A 303 14.16 4.65 -23.44
CA GLU A 303 15.61 4.79 -23.50
C GLU A 303 16.20 4.94 -22.09
N ASP A 304 17.44 4.46 -21.90
CA ASP A 304 18.12 4.44 -20.60
C ASP A 304 18.16 5.80 -19.89
N GLU A 305 18.29 6.89 -20.65
CA GLU A 305 18.32 8.26 -20.12
C GLU A 305 17.00 8.73 -19.49
N ASN A 306 15.88 8.09 -19.84
CA ASN A 306 14.54 8.41 -19.34
C ASN A 306 13.99 7.34 -18.38
N ALA A 307 14.73 6.26 -18.14
CA ALA A 307 14.24 5.07 -17.45
C ALA A 307 13.94 5.29 -15.95
N ASP A 308 14.48 6.35 -15.35
CA ASP A 308 14.31 6.67 -13.93
C ASP A 308 13.14 7.62 -13.66
N ASP A 309 12.60 8.27 -14.69
CA ASP A 309 11.52 9.26 -14.56
C ASP A 309 10.71 9.41 -15.85
N PHE A 310 9.65 8.60 -15.95
CA PHE A 310 8.74 8.67 -17.09
C PHE A 310 7.30 8.39 -16.70
N MET A 311 6.39 8.83 -17.57
CA MET A 311 4.96 8.58 -17.45
C MET A 311 4.43 7.90 -18.71
N VAL A 312 3.58 6.89 -18.53
CA VAL A 312 2.91 6.18 -19.62
C VAL A 312 1.40 6.43 -19.60
N PRO A 313 0.75 6.53 -20.78
CA PRO A 313 -0.70 6.41 -20.86
C PRO A 313 -1.10 4.96 -20.56
N ILE A 314 -2.09 4.72 -19.71
CA ILE A 314 -2.59 3.35 -19.46
C ILE A 314 -3.53 2.94 -20.60
N PHE A 315 -3.37 1.72 -21.12
CA PHE A 315 -4.16 1.13 -22.22
C PHE A 315 -4.07 1.87 -23.57
N ARG A 316 -2.89 2.34 -23.94
CA ARG A 316 -2.62 2.90 -25.27
C ARG A 316 -1.58 2.05 -26.03
N PRO A 317 -1.91 1.51 -27.22
CA PRO A 317 -3.26 1.46 -27.81
C PRO A 317 -4.23 0.67 -26.94
N LEU A 318 -5.53 0.87 -27.14
CA LEU A 318 -6.57 0.12 -26.41
C LEU A 318 -6.48 -1.39 -26.69
N PRO A 319 -6.91 -2.25 -25.76
CA PRO A 319 -6.98 -3.69 -26.00
C PRO A 319 -7.83 -3.99 -27.24
N SER A 320 -7.45 -5.02 -27.99
CA SER A 320 -8.19 -5.46 -29.17
C SER A 320 -7.97 -6.95 -29.41
N TYR A 321 -8.96 -7.58 -30.03
CA TYR A 321 -8.88 -8.97 -30.49
C TYR A 321 -9.45 -9.10 -31.90
N LYS A 322 -9.14 -10.21 -32.57
CA LYS A 322 -9.74 -10.56 -33.86
C LYS A 322 -10.72 -11.70 -33.67
N ASP A 323 -11.91 -11.57 -34.24
CA ASP A 323 -12.87 -12.68 -34.25
C ASP A 323 -12.50 -13.77 -35.26
N GLU A 324 -13.28 -14.85 -35.29
CA GLU A 324 -13.12 -15.99 -36.21
C GLU A 324 -13.11 -15.61 -37.71
N ASN A 325 -13.65 -14.43 -38.07
CA ASN A 325 -13.66 -13.90 -39.43
C ASN A 325 -12.48 -12.95 -39.70
N GLY A 326 -11.59 -12.76 -38.73
CA GLY A 326 -10.46 -11.85 -38.79
C GLY A 326 -10.83 -10.37 -38.63
N LYS A 327 -12.07 -10.05 -38.23
CA LYS A 327 -12.48 -8.68 -37.93
C LYS A 327 -11.91 -8.27 -36.58
N GLU A 328 -11.24 -7.12 -36.54
CA GLU A 328 -10.71 -6.53 -35.32
C GLU A 328 -11.83 -5.85 -34.52
N HIS A 329 -11.85 -6.13 -33.22
CA HIS A 329 -12.71 -5.50 -32.23
C HIS A 329 -11.81 -4.78 -31.23
N VAL A 330 -11.87 -3.46 -31.23
CA VAL A 330 -11.14 -2.61 -30.28
C VAL A 330 -12.03 -2.34 -29.08
N TYR A 331 -11.44 -2.36 -27.89
CA TYR A 331 -12.15 -2.09 -26.63
C TYR A 331 -12.97 -0.80 -26.71
N ASN A 332 -14.25 -0.91 -26.33
CA ASN A 332 -15.19 0.20 -26.28
C ASN A 332 -15.86 0.21 -24.91
N TRP A 333 -15.47 1.13 -24.05
CA TRP A 333 -16.02 1.24 -22.69
C TRP A 333 -17.54 1.47 -22.68
N LYS A 334 -18.15 1.95 -23.76
CA LYS A 334 -19.62 2.13 -23.87
C LYS A 334 -20.38 0.81 -24.05
N GLU A 335 -19.68 -0.27 -24.42
CA GLU A 335 -20.25 -1.61 -24.60
C GLU A 335 -20.05 -2.51 -23.38
N GLU A 336 -19.29 -2.04 -22.39
CA GLU A 336 -18.92 -2.81 -21.21
C GLU A 336 -19.91 -2.62 -20.06
N ARG A 337 -20.22 -3.72 -19.37
CA ARG A 337 -21.04 -3.67 -18.15
C ARG A 337 -20.32 -2.93 -17.01
N PHE A 338 -19.00 -3.13 -16.93
CA PHE A 338 -18.10 -2.51 -15.96
C PHE A 338 -16.94 -1.84 -16.70
N PRO A 339 -17.10 -0.59 -17.13
CA PRO A 339 -16.10 0.09 -17.93
C PRO A 339 -14.84 0.46 -17.14
N CYS A 340 -13.68 0.29 -17.76
CA CYS A 340 -12.45 0.96 -17.36
C CYS A 340 -12.16 2.07 -18.38
N TYR A 341 -12.16 3.31 -17.90
CA TYR A 341 -12.08 4.46 -18.79
C TYR A 341 -10.63 4.74 -19.21
N PRO A 342 -10.39 5.11 -20.47
CA PRO A 342 -9.05 5.41 -20.97
C PRO A 342 -8.59 6.82 -20.53
N THR A 343 -8.71 7.13 -19.25
CA THR A 343 -8.39 8.43 -18.64
C THR A 343 -7.08 8.40 -17.85
N SER A 344 -6.51 7.23 -17.60
CA SER A 344 -5.45 7.10 -16.60
C SER A 344 -4.04 7.11 -17.20
N VAL A 345 -3.08 7.55 -16.38
CA VAL A 345 -1.64 7.54 -16.63
C VAL A 345 -0.93 6.91 -15.44
N GLU A 346 0.30 6.44 -15.63
CA GLU A 346 1.13 5.89 -14.56
C GLU A 346 2.55 6.48 -14.62
N PHE A 347 3.02 7.00 -13.49
CA PHE A 347 4.42 7.38 -13.29
C PHE A 347 5.24 6.14 -12.93
N LEU A 348 6.33 5.92 -13.65
CA LEU A 348 7.20 4.76 -13.51
C LEU A 348 8.68 5.20 -13.47
N PRO A 349 9.53 4.49 -12.70
CA PRO A 349 9.19 3.40 -11.78
C PRO A 349 8.45 3.89 -10.53
N SER A 350 8.36 5.21 -10.32
CA SER A 350 7.67 5.83 -9.19
C SER A 350 7.30 7.28 -9.51
N GLN A 351 6.24 7.80 -8.89
CA GLN A 351 5.93 9.24 -8.95
C GLN A 351 6.89 10.15 -8.16
N ALA A 352 7.88 9.57 -7.48
CA ALA A 352 8.73 10.29 -6.53
C ALA A 352 9.47 11.47 -7.15
N ALA A 353 9.93 11.38 -8.40
CA ALA A 353 10.62 12.47 -9.10
C ALA A 353 9.70 13.69 -9.22
N THR A 354 8.56 13.54 -9.89
CA THR A 354 7.57 14.61 -10.03
C THR A 354 7.00 15.10 -8.69
N PHE A 355 6.77 14.21 -7.73
CA PHE A 355 6.34 14.58 -6.37
C PHE A 355 7.38 15.46 -5.65
N ASN A 356 8.67 15.08 -5.70
CA ASN A 356 9.74 15.85 -5.10
C ASN A 356 9.94 17.19 -5.81
N ALA A 357 9.81 17.24 -7.14
CA ALA A 357 9.84 18.48 -7.91
C ALA A 357 8.74 19.45 -7.44
N ASN A 358 7.54 18.96 -7.14
CA ASN A 358 6.46 19.76 -6.55
C ASN A 358 6.81 20.31 -5.17
N TRP A 359 7.42 19.48 -4.31
CA TRP A 359 7.91 19.92 -3.00
C TRP A 359 9.00 20.99 -3.13
N GLU A 360 9.94 20.81 -4.06
CA GLU A 360 10.98 21.81 -4.36
C GLU A 360 10.40 23.12 -4.89
N LYS A 361 9.37 23.08 -5.75
CA LYS A 361 8.66 24.29 -6.20
C LYS A 361 8.03 25.01 -5.01
N ALA A 362 7.39 24.30 -4.08
CA ALA A 362 6.86 24.90 -2.85
C ALA A 362 7.96 25.60 -2.04
N LEU A 363 9.08 24.92 -1.78
CA LEU A 363 10.23 25.49 -1.06
C LEU A 363 10.86 26.69 -1.79
N SER A 364 10.87 26.67 -3.13
CA SER A 364 11.49 27.71 -3.96
C SER A 364 10.81 29.08 -3.83
N THR A 365 9.55 29.11 -3.37
CA THR A 365 8.83 30.34 -3.05
C THR A 365 9.48 31.12 -1.90
N GLY A 366 10.27 30.44 -1.05
CA GLY A 366 10.85 31.00 0.16
C GLY A 366 9.82 31.26 1.27
N LYS A 367 8.63 30.68 1.16
CA LYS A 367 7.50 30.88 2.10
C LYS A 367 7.08 29.62 2.85
N VAL A 368 7.75 28.50 2.63
CA VAL A 368 7.41 27.20 3.21
C VAL A 368 8.52 26.77 4.15
N ASP A 369 8.15 26.50 5.41
CA ASP A 369 8.95 25.78 6.39
C ASP A 369 8.29 24.43 6.71
N ALA A 370 9.07 23.44 7.15
CA ALA A 370 8.56 22.12 7.46
C ALA A 370 9.21 21.50 8.70
N TYR A 371 8.43 20.73 9.45
CA TYR A 371 8.88 19.97 10.62
C TYR A 371 8.55 18.49 10.43
N PHE A 372 9.58 17.65 10.36
CA PHE A 372 9.49 16.19 10.25
C PHE A 372 9.64 15.54 11.63
N GLY A 373 9.12 14.32 11.81
CA GLY A 373 8.97 13.71 13.15
C GLY A 373 8.02 14.48 14.07
N HIS A 374 7.14 15.32 13.50
CA HIS A 374 6.19 16.15 14.23
C HIS A 374 4.75 15.72 13.94
N PHE A 375 4.06 15.27 14.99
CA PHE A 375 2.73 14.67 14.89
C PHE A 375 1.68 15.67 15.34
N GLY A 376 0.77 16.09 14.47
CA GLY A 376 -0.40 16.87 14.89
C GLY A 376 -1.22 16.10 15.93
N LYS A 377 -1.42 16.69 17.11
CA LYS A 377 -2.15 16.05 18.22
C LYS A 377 -3.44 16.76 18.62
N LYS A 378 -3.54 18.07 18.42
CA LYS A 378 -4.72 18.86 18.82
C LYS A 378 -4.86 20.13 17.99
N LEU A 379 -6.05 20.38 17.47
CA LEU A 379 -6.39 21.66 16.84
C LEU A 379 -6.61 22.74 17.90
N ILE A 380 -6.20 23.97 17.58
CA ILE A 380 -6.43 25.14 18.43
C ILE A 380 -7.70 25.82 17.94
N MET A 381 -8.73 25.84 18.79
CA MET A 381 -10.03 26.39 18.47
C MET A 381 -10.30 27.67 19.27
N GLU A 382 -10.67 28.75 18.58
CA GLU A 382 -11.07 30.02 19.19
C GLU A 382 -12.41 30.48 18.62
N ASN A 383 -13.42 30.60 19.48
CA ASN A 383 -14.77 31.03 19.09
C ASN A 383 -15.35 30.25 17.89
N GLY A 384 -15.04 28.94 17.80
CA GLY A 384 -15.47 28.07 16.70
C GLY A 384 -14.64 28.16 15.41
N LYS A 385 -13.59 28.99 15.36
CA LYS A 385 -12.59 29.01 14.26
C LYS A 385 -11.39 28.16 14.64
N CYS A 386 -10.87 27.37 13.71
CA CYS A 386 -9.57 26.72 13.85
C CYS A 386 -8.46 27.73 13.54
N VAL A 387 -7.56 27.93 14.49
CA VAL A 387 -6.51 28.97 14.45
C VAL A 387 -5.11 28.40 14.67
N GLY A 388 -4.94 27.07 14.64
CA GLY A 388 -3.63 26.47 14.83
C GLY A 388 -3.67 24.98 15.16
N VAL A 389 -2.49 24.44 15.43
CA VAL A 389 -2.30 23.04 15.85
C VAL A 389 -1.16 22.94 16.87
N TYR A 390 -1.31 22.01 17.81
CA TYR A 390 -0.21 21.51 18.61
C TYR A 390 0.37 20.25 17.96
N ALA A 391 1.68 20.25 17.73
CA ALA A 391 2.40 19.12 17.15
C ALA A 391 3.38 18.54 18.17
N LEU A 392 3.26 17.25 18.48
CA LEU A 392 4.23 16.53 19.31
C LEU A 392 5.50 16.31 18.50
N ASN A 393 6.64 16.76 19.01
CA ASN A 393 7.94 16.38 18.47
C ASN A 393 8.31 15.00 19.02
N ASP A 394 8.32 13.98 18.16
CA ASP A 394 8.74 12.63 18.52
C ASP A 394 9.97 12.16 17.72
N ASP A 395 10.65 13.11 17.06
CA ASP A 395 11.92 12.85 16.39
C ASP A 395 12.94 12.25 17.38
N PRO A 396 13.46 11.03 17.13
CA PRO A 396 14.41 10.37 18.01
C PRO A 396 15.73 11.15 18.17
N GLU A 397 16.06 12.06 17.26
CA GLU A 397 17.28 12.86 17.30
C GLU A 397 17.08 14.23 17.98
N SER A 398 15.83 14.60 18.31
CA SER A 398 15.51 15.91 18.89
C SER A 398 15.76 15.99 20.40
N SER A 399 16.40 17.09 20.84
CA SER A 399 16.52 17.42 22.26
C SER A 399 15.19 17.80 22.92
N ASP A 400 14.17 18.11 22.12
CA ASP A 400 12.81 18.45 22.55
C ASP A 400 11.82 17.31 22.30
N LYS A 401 12.31 16.08 22.09
CA LYS A 401 11.47 14.88 22.00
C LYS A 401 10.50 14.79 23.18
N GLY A 402 9.25 14.50 22.89
CA GLY A 402 8.16 14.42 23.87
C GLY A 402 7.51 15.76 24.22
N LYS A 403 7.98 16.88 23.66
CA LYS A 403 7.40 18.21 23.85
C LYS A 403 6.62 18.66 22.61
N TYR A 404 5.85 19.74 22.77
CA TYR A 404 4.97 20.26 21.74
C TYR A 404 5.52 21.53 21.08
N LEU A 405 5.39 21.57 19.75
CA LEU A 405 5.45 22.78 18.95
C LEU A 405 4.03 23.35 18.84
N LYS A 406 3.83 24.60 19.22
CA LYS A 406 2.58 25.32 19.00
C LYS A 406 2.68 26.12 17.70
N ILE A 407 1.76 25.90 16.78
CA ILE A 407 1.76 26.56 15.47
C ILE A 407 0.43 27.31 15.32
N ASN A 408 0.48 28.63 15.26
CA ASN A 408 -0.70 29.48 15.03
C ASN A 408 -0.89 29.72 13.53
N ALA A 409 -2.12 29.59 13.05
CA ALA A 409 -2.54 29.86 11.68
C ALA A 409 -3.32 31.18 11.63
N LYS A 410 -2.92 32.12 10.76
CA LYS A 410 -3.72 33.34 10.52
C LYS A 410 -4.99 33.05 9.73
N LYS A 411 -4.88 32.18 8.73
CA LYS A 411 -5.94 31.91 7.76
C LYS A 411 -6.58 30.54 7.98
N GLY A 412 -5.79 29.48 8.02
CA GLY A 412 -6.35 28.16 8.28
C GLY A 412 -5.36 26.99 8.40
N VAL A 413 -5.91 25.85 8.80
CA VAL A 413 -5.24 24.56 8.95
C VAL A 413 -5.84 23.60 7.94
N ILE A 414 -4.98 22.91 7.19
CA ILE A 414 -5.35 21.86 6.24
C ILE A 414 -4.96 20.53 6.85
N LEU A 415 -5.94 19.64 7.05
CA LEU A 415 -5.70 18.26 7.42
C LEU A 415 -5.61 17.41 6.14
N SER A 416 -4.45 16.79 5.92
CA SER A 416 -4.14 15.92 4.77
C SER A 416 -3.44 14.63 5.21
N THR A 417 -3.89 14.06 6.33
CA THR A 417 -3.19 13.04 7.11
C THR A 417 -3.42 11.58 6.66
N GLY A 418 -3.87 11.36 5.43
CA GLY A 418 -4.18 10.00 4.95
C GLY A 418 -5.41 9.38 5.63
N ASP A 419 -5.46 8.05 5.71
CA ASP A 419 -6.56 7.28 6.31
C ASP A 419 -6.23 6.71 7.70
N TYR A 420 -7.01 5.74 8.15
CA TYR A 420 -6.90 5.07 9.46
C TYR A 420 -6.74 3.54 9.34
N GLY A 421 -6.42 3.02 8.15
CA GLY A 421 -6.44 1.58 7.84
C GLY A 421 -5.56 0.69 8.73
N SER A 422 -4.50 1.25 9.31
CA SER A 422 -3.60 0.55 10.23
C SER A 422 -4.00 0.65 11.70
N ASN A 423 -5.07 1.39 12.03
CA ASN A 423 -5.60 1.51 13.38
C ASN A 423 -6.77 0.54 13.60
N ASP A 424 -6.55 -0.50 14.40
CA ASP A 424 -7.55 -1.54 14.65
C ASP A 424 -8.82 -1.04 15.33
N ALA A 425 -8.71 -0.11 16.28
CA ALA A 425 -9.87 0.44 16.96
C ALA A 425 -10.75 1.24 15.98
N ALA A 426 -10.14 2.07 15.14
CA ALA A 426 -10.84 2.82 14.10
C ALA A 426 -11.44 1.88 13.04
N MET A 427 -10.71 0.86 12.61
CA MET A 427 -11.22 -0.14 11.68
C MET A 427 -12.41 -0.91 12.24
N LYS A 428 -12.37 -1.36 13.51
CA LYS A 428 -13.51 -2.01 14.17
C LYS A 428 -14.73 -1.08 14.25
N HIS A 429 -14.52 0.22 14.44
CA HIS A 429 -15.61 1.18 14.55
C HIS A 429 -16.25 1.48 13.18
N PHE A 430 -15.44 1.80 12.18
CA PHE A 430 -15.92 2.31 10.88
C PHE A 430 -16.08 1.24 9.80
N ALA A 431 -15.32 0.14 9.88
CA ALA A 431 -15.31 -0.94 8.92
C ALA A 431 -15.24 -2.33 9.60
N PRO A 432 -16.19 -2.65 10.51
CA PRO A 432 -16.14 -3.88 11.31
C PRO A 432 -16.13 -5.16 10.48
N ASP A 433 -16.76 -5.16 9.30
CA ASP A 433 -16.79 -6.34 8.43
C ASP A 433 -15.41 -6.63 7.82
N VAL A 434 -14.64 -5.59 7.47
CA VAL A 434 -13.24 -5.73 7.04
C VAL A 434 -12.39 -6.37 8.15
N MET A 435 -12.64 -6.04 9.42
CA MET A 435 -11.92 -6.69 10.53
C MET A 435 -12.28 -8.17 10.72
N LYS A 436 -13.40 -8.66 10.17
CA LYS A 436 -13.77 -10.07 10.22
C LYS A 436 -13.10 -10.88 9.12
N THR A 437 -12.92 -10.28 7.93
CA THR A 437 -12.47 -10.99 6.72
C THR A 437 -11.02 -10.66 6.34
N HIS A 438 -10.50 -9.50 6.76
CA HIS A 438 -9.23 -8.92 6.29
C HIS A 438 -8.32 -8.37 7.39
N ALA A 439 -8.53 -8.71 8.67
CA ALA A 439 -7.75 -8.14 9.78
C ALA A 439 -6.22 -8.23 9.57
N ASN A 440 -5.75 -9.34 8.99
CA ASN A 440 -4.34 -9.62 8.71
C ASN A 440 -3.93 -9.29 7.25
N ASN A 441 -4.83 -8.77 6.43
CA ASN A 441 -4.63 -8.54 5.00
C ASN A 441 -4.72 -7.06 4.64
N ARG A 442 -4.03 -6.21 5.42
CA ARG A 442 -4.01 -4.75 5.25
C ARG A 442 -2.58 -4.30 5.02
N LEU A 443 -2.34 -3.59 3.92
CA LEU A 443 -0.99 -3.15 3.53
C LEU A 443 -0.87 -1.63 3.61
N PHE A 444 0.13 -1.17 4.33
CA PHE A 444 0.57 0.22 4.31
C PHE A 444 2.10 0.30 4.33
N THR A 445 2.65 1.18 3.49
CA THR A 445 4.09 1.20 3.19
C THR A 445 4.76 2.52 3.57
N SER A 446 4.05 3.45 4.20
CA SER A 446 4.60 4.70 4.70
C SER A 446 4.66 4.67 6.22
N PHE A 447 5.84 4.99 6.77
CA PHE A 447 6.13 4.84 8.19
C PHE A 447 6.61 6.16 8.77
N ASP A 448 6.33 6.35 10.06
CA ASP A 448 6.80 7.49 10.82
C ASP A 448 8.26 7.33 11.26
N VAL A 449 8.81 8.33 11.94
CA VAL A 449 10.18 8.30 12.48
C VAL A 449 10.45 7.17 13.50
N ASN A 450 9.42 6.47 13.96
CA ASN A 450 9.51 5.34 14.88
C ASN A 450 9.22 3.98 14.20
N GLY A 451 9.03 3.95 12.88
CA GLY A 451 8.72 2.73 12.14
C GLY A 451 7.28 2.25 12.28
N VAL A 452 6.36 3.12 12.71
CA VAL A 452 4.92 2.84 12.81
C VAL A 452 4.21 3.34 11.54
N PRO A 453 3.27 2.58 10.95
CA PRO A 453 2.47 3.05 9.81
C PRO A 453 1.84 4.42 10.10
N THR A 454 1.90 5.35 9.15
CA THR A 454 1.42 6.74 9.37
C THR A 454 -0.09 6.91 9.26
N ASN A 455 -0.82 5.96 8.65
CA ASN A 455 -2.28 6.00 8.49
C ASN A 455 -3.03 5.51 9.74
N GLN A 456 -2.86 6.24 10.86
CA GLN A 456 -3.45 5.90 12.17
C GLN A 456 -4.71 6.67 12.51
N GLY A 457 -5.20 7.53 11.61
CA GLY A 457 -6.40 8.36 11.84
C GLY A 457 -6.19 9.51 12.83
N ASP A 458 -4.97 10.02 13.03
CA ASP A 458 -4.72 11.18 13.92
C ASP A 458 -5.51 12.42 13.49
N GLY A 459 -5.54 12.75 12.19
CA GLY A 459 -6.32 13.87 11.68
C GLY A 459 -7.83 13.69 11.83
N LEU A 460 -8.32 12.45 11.75
CA LEU A 460 -9.73 12.13 11.99
C LEU A 460 -10.13 12.42 13.43
N ARG A 461 -9.31 11.99 14.40
CA ARG A 461 -9.51 12.30 15.83
C ARG A 461 -9.44 13.79 16.12
N MET A 462 -8.43 14.48 15.59
CA MET A 462 -8.31 15.94 15.73
C MET A 462 -9.54 16.69 15.21
N GLY A 463 -10.06 16.31 14.05
CA GLY A 463 -11.30 16.89 13.52
C GLY A 463 -12.51 16.59 14.40
N ALA A 464 -12.66 15.34 14.85
CA ALA A 464 -13.75 14.92 15.71
C ALA A 464 -13.77 15.68 17.05
N TRP A 465 -12.62 15.84 17.71
CA TRP A 465 -12.50 16.63 18.94
C TRP A 465 -12.79 18.12 18.72
N ALA A 466 -12.46 18.65 17.53
CA ALA A 466 -12.84 20.00 17.12
C ALA A 466 -14.34 20.15 16.74
N GLY A 467 -15.12 19.06 16.84
CA GLY A 467 -16.56 19.03 16.57
C GLY A 467 -16.93 18.81 15.12
N ALA A 468 -16.01 18.32 14.27
CA ALA A 468 -16.27 18.06 12.86
C ALA A 468 -17.17 16.83 12.64
N LYS A 469 -18.07 16.91 11.67
CA LYS A 469 -18.89 15.79 11.23
C LYS A 469 -18.04 14.76 10.50
N ILE A 470 -18.04 13.53 10.98
CA ILE A 470 -17.44 12.38 10.26
C ILE A 470 -18.50 11.74 9.37
N MET A 471 -18.13 11.34 8.16
CA MET A 471 -19.04 10.63 7.26
C MET A 471 -19.45 9.26 7.82
N GLY A 472 -20.66 8.81 7.48
CA GLY A 472 -21.21 7.57 8.04
C GLY A 472 -20.81 6.27 7.34
N TYR A 473 -20.38 6.35 6.07
CA TYR A 473 -20.05 5.18 5.25
C TYR A 473 -18.66 5.32 4.68
N ASN A 474 -17.76 4.40 5.03
CA ASN A 474 -16.38 4.42 4.54
C ASN A 474 -16.22 3.37 3.43
N ALA A 475 -15.31 3.64 2.50
CA ALA A 475 -15.02 2.81 1.34
C ALA A 475 -13.65 2.14 1.53
N PRO A 476 -13.60 0.90 2.04
CA PRO A 476 -12.36 0.13 2.05
C PRO A 476 -11.97 -0.19 0.60
N MET A 477 -10.72 0.10 0.24
CA MET A 477 -10.18 -0.25 -1.08
C MET A 477 -9.61 -1.66 -1.01
N ILE A 478 -10.39 -2.65 -1.47
CA ILE A 478 -10.08 -4.08 -1.41
C ILE A 478 -10.35 -4.71 -2.77
N HIS A 479 -9.38 -4.67 -3.68
CA HIS A 479 -9.58 -5.21 -5.02
C HIS A 479 -8.56 -6.30 -5.36
N HIS A 480 -9.05 -7.36 -6.00
CA HIS A 480 -8.23 -8.50 -6.37
C HIS A 480 -7.32 -8.17 -7.57
N MET A 481 -6.05 -8.58 -7.47
CA MET A 481 -5.01 -8.43 -8.51
C MET A 481 -4.71 -9.73 -9.27
N GLY A 482 -5.59 -10.72 -9.11
CA GLY A 482 -5.47 -12.09 -9.64
C GLY A 482 -4.94 -13.10 -8.64
N GLY A 483 -5.19 -14.38 -8.89
CA GLY A 483 -4.73 -15.46 -8.03
C GLY A 483 -3.21 -15.50 -7.94
N GLY A 484 -2.70 -15.87 -6.77
CA GLY A 484 -1.26 -15.86 -6.49
C GLY A 484 -0.59 -14.49 -6.65
N ALA A 485 -1.32 -13.37 -6.52
CA ALA A 485 -0.72 -12.04 -6.55
C ALA A 485 0.23 -11.84 -5.36
N ASP A 486 1.42 -11.33 -5.66
CA ASP A 486 2.40 -10.94 -4.65
C ASP A 486 2.24 -9.47 -4.22
N LEU A 487 3.16 -8.97 -3.39
CA LEU A 487 3.16 -7.57 -2.94
C LEU A 487 3.40 -6.56 -4.07
N SER A 488 3.91 -6.99 -5.23
CA SER A 488 4.01 -6.14 -6.43
C SER A 488 2.67 -6.03 -7.17
N GLY A 489 1.65 -6.79 -6.75
CA GLY A 489 0.33 -6.78 -7.33
C GLY A 489 0.25 -7.52 -8.66
N VAL A 490 1.15 -8.49 -8.90
CA VAL A 490 1.20 -9.29 -10.13
C VAL A 490 0.66 -10.70 -9.85
N GLY A 491 -0.63 -10.92 -10.13
CA GLY A 491 -1.24 -12.26 -10.12
C GLY A 491 -0.89 -13.10 -11.35
N VAL A 492 -1.23 -14.39 -11.35
CA VAL A 492 -0.94 -15.33 -12.44
C VAL A 492 -1.59 -14.85 -13.74
N MET A 493 -2.93 -14.77 -13.79
CA MET A 493 -3.68 -14.23 -14.93
C MET A 493 -4.38 -12.90 -14.61
N GLY A 494 -4.11 -12.31 -13.44
CA GLY A 494 -4.85 -11.13 -12.97
C GLY A 494 -6.30 -11.49 -12.65
N ASN A 495 -7.19 -10.51 -12.64
CA ASN A 495 -8.64 -10.74 -12.59
C ASN A 495 -9.26 -10.94 -14.00
N ALA A 496 -8.48 -11.50 -14.93
CA ALA A 496 -9.00 -11.86 -16.26
C ALA A 496 -10.21 -12.79 -16.09
N GLY A 497 -11.24 -12.61 -16.92
CA GLY A 497 -12.52 -13.29 -16.79
C GLY A 497 -12.49 -14.77 -17.21
N PHE A 498 -11.54 -15.58 -16.74
CA PHE A 498 -11.56 -17.04 -16.88
C PHE A 498 -12.52 -17.69 -15.87
N LEU A 499 -12.85 -18.97 -16.09
CA LEU A 499 -13.80 -19.72 -15.25
C LEU A 499 -13.33 -19.73 -13.80
N ASN A 500 -14.23 -19.47 -12.84
CA ASN A 500 -13.93 -19.57 -11.41
C ASN A 500 -14.86 -20.57 -10.72
N LEU A 501 -14.29 -21.44 -9.88
CA LEU A 501 -15.01 -22.39 -9.04
C LEU A 501 -14.69 -22.17 -7.56
N ASP A 502 -15.70 -22.33 -6.70
CA ASP A 502 -15.53 -22.29 -5.26
C ASP A 502 -14.89 -23.58 -4.70
N MET A 503 -14.70 -23.62 -3.38
CA MET A 503 -14.15 -24.80 -2.70
C MET A 503 -15.06 -26.04 -2.69
N ASP A 504 -16.31 -25.94 -3.15
CA ASP A 504 -17.23 -27.06 -3.35
C ASP A 504 -17.31 -27.49 -4.83
N GLY A 505 -16.46 -26.93 -5.70
CA GLY A 505 -16.39 -27.24 -7.13
C GLY A 505 -17.47 -26.58 -7.99
N LYS A 506 -18.18 -25.56 -7.49
CA LYS A 506 -19.28 -24.91 -8.19
C LYS A 506 -18.88 -23.56 -8.76
N ARG A 507 -19.42 -23.22 -9.94
CA ARG A 507 -19.50 -21.83 -10.38
C ARG A 507 -20.44 -21.06 -9.44
N PHE A 508 -20.09 -19.83 -9.12
CA PHE A 508 -20.83 -19.01 -8.15
C PHE A 508 -21.09 -17.57 -8.61
N MET A 509 -20.49 -17.13 -9.72
CA MET A 509 -20.62 -15.76 -10.22
C MET A 509 -20.42 -15.70 -11.74
N CYS A 510 -20.73 -14.55 -12.32
CA CYS A 510 -20.18 -14.15 -13.61
C CYS A 510 -18.73 -13.72 -13.39
N GLU A 511 -17.77 -14.24 -14.14
CA GLU A 511 -16.35 -13.89 -13.94
C GLU A 511 -15.92 -12.62 -14.69
N ASP A 512 -16.82 -12.03 -15.47
CA ASP A 512 -16.64 -10.74 -16.14
C ASP A 512 -16.89 -9.57 -15.16
N LEU A 513 -16.16 -9.59 -14.05
CA LEU A 513 -16.26 -8.63 -12.95
C LEU A 513 -14.92 -7.95 -12.72
N PRO A 514 -14.92 -6.66 -12.38
CA PRO A 514 -13.70 -5.98 -12.02
C PRO A 514 -13.31 -6.32 -10.56
N GLY A 515 -12.04 -6.08 -10.20
CA GLY A 515 -11.39 -6.69 -9.03
C GLY A 515 -12.06 -6.52 -7.65
N GLN A 516 -12.79 -5.43 -7.39
CA GLN A 516 -13.50 -5.22 -6.12
C GLN A 516 -14.77 -6.07 -6.06
N GLN A 517 -15.56 -6.07 -7.13
CA GLN A 517 -16.79 -6.87 -7.21
C GLN A 517 -16.47 -8.37 -7.27
N LEU A 518 -15.35 -8.74 -7.90
CA LEU A 518 -14.79 -10.09 -7.86
C LEU A 518 -14.47 -10.51 -6.41
N GLU A 519 -13.72 -9.68 -5.68
CA GLU A 519 -13.41 -9.90 -4.27
C GLU A 519 -14.68 -10.09 -3.43
N ASN A 520 -15.65 -9.20 -3.61
CA ASN A 520 -16.92 -9.25 -2.87
C ASN A 520 -17.68 -10.58 -3.08
N GLN A 521 -17.51 -11.25 -4.23
CA GLN A 521 -18.07 -12.59 -4.46
C GLN A 521 -17.25 -13.68 -3.76
N ILE A 522 -15.92 -13.58 -3.80
CA ILE A 522 -15.00 -14.54 -3.17
C ILE A 522 -15.19 -14.56 -1.66
N GLU A 523 -15.33 -13.39 -1.02
CA GLU A 523 -15.58 -13.26 0.42
C GLU A 523 -16.84 -14.01 0.91
N GLN A 524 -17.81 -14.26 0.02
CA GLN A 524 -19.05 -14.96 0.34
C GLN A 524 -18.94 -16.48 0.20
N THR A 525 -17.85 -16.98 -0.36
CA THR A 525 -17.63 -18.42 -0.57
C THR A 525 -17.15 -19.11 0.71
N ARG A 526 -17.31 -20.44 0.76
CA ARG A 526 -16.73 -21.27 1.81
C ARG A 526 -15.21 -21.12 1.79
N LEU A 527 -14.61 -20.84 2.95
CA LEU A 527 -13.17 -20.54 3.12
C LEU A 527 -12.70 -19.24 2.43
N MET A 528 -13.59 -18.41 1.87
CA MET A 528 -13.22 -17.18 1.15
C MET A 528 -12.14 -17.44 0.09
N THR A 529 -12.31 -18.54 -0.64
CA THR A 529 -11.31 -19.08 -1.56
C THR A 529 -12.01 -19.61 -2.80
N SER A 530 -11.42 -19.34 -3.95
CA SER A 530 -11.84 -19.89 -5.24
C SER A 530 -10.63 -20.22 -6.10
N TRP A 531 -10.87 -20.93 -7.20
CA TRP A 531 -9.84 -21.29 -8.16
C TRP A 531 -10.27 -20.86 -9.54
N GLN A 532 -9.39 -20.12 -10.21
CA GLN A 532 -9.54 -19.77 -11.60
C GLN A 532 -8.97 -20.90 -12.47
N PHE A 533 -9.69 -21.29 -13.52
CA PHE A 533 -9.33 -22.36 -14.46
C PHE A 533 -9.23 -21.81 -15.87
N PHE A 534 -8.12 -22.15 -16.55
CA PHE A 534 -7.84 -21.80 -17.94
C PHE A 534 -6.99 -22.88 -18.60
N ASP A 535 -6.72 -22.74 -19.90
CA ASP A 535 -6.12 -23.81 -20.69
C ASP A 535 -5.07 -23.30 -21.68
N ALA A 536 -4.55 -24.17 -22.54
CA ALA A 536 -3.47 -23.84 -23.47
C ALA A 536 -3.81 -22.72 -24.48
N ASN A 537 -5.09 -22.38 -24.66
CA ASN A 537 -5.53 -21.32 -25.56
C ASN A 537 -5.45 -19.92 -24.91
N TRP A 538 -5.02 -19.81 -23.65
CA TRP A 538 -4.91 -18.53 -22.93
C TRP A 538 -4.21 -17.40 -23.72
N PRO A 539 -3.18 -17.62 -24.58
CA PRO A 539 -2.53 -16.54 -25.33
C PRO A 539 -3.49 -15.79 -26.26
N GLU A 540 -4.42 -16.51 -26.87
CA GLU A 540 -5.45 -15.91 -27.72
C GLU A 540 -6.57 -15.33 -26.84
N GLN A 541 -7.04 -16.11 -25.86
CA GLN A 541 -8.15 -15.76 -24.99
C GLN A 541 -7.92 -14.48 -24.18
N VAL A 542 -6.69 -14.22 -23.71
CA VAL A 542 -6.39 -13.03 -22.91
C VAL A 542 -6.61 -11.73 -23.68
N THR A 543 -6.48 -11.74 -25.01
CA THR A 543 -6.71 -10.55 -25.84
C THR A 543 -8.18 -10.14 -25.92
N HIS A 544 -9.10 -11.04 -25.59
CA HIS A 544 -10.54 -10.77 -25.52
C HIS A 544 -10.95 -10.06 -24.21
N MET A 545 -10.06 -10.03 -23.21
CA MET A 545 -10.35 -9.44 -21.91
C MET A 545 -10.43 -7.91 -22.01
N PRO A 546 -11.34 -7.27 -21.26
CA PRO A 546 -11.48 -5.83 -21.31
C PRO A 546 -10.28 -5.13 -20.66
N ALA A 547 -10.11 -3.85 -20.94
CA ALA A 547 -9.30 -3.01 -20.07
C ALA A 547 -9.87 -3.08 -18.64
N ALA A 548 -9.02 -3.40 -17.66
CA ALA A 548 -9.44 -3.54 -16.26
C ALA A 548 -8.28 -3.26 -15.29
N HIS A 549 -8.59 -2.75 -14.09
CA HIS A 549 -7.59 -2.64 -13.04
C HIS A 549 -7.22 -4.04 -12.53
N GLY A 550 -5.97 -4.48 -12.73
CA GLY A 550 -5.46 -5.78 -12.26
C GLY A 550 -5.78 -6.98 -13.15
N GLY A 551 -6.26 -6.77 -14.38
CA GLY A 551 -6.61 -7.84 -15.33
C GLY A 551 -5.67 -7.92 -16.53
N ALA A 552 -5.25 -9.11 -16.93
CA ALA A 552 -4.50 -9.29 -18.16
C ALA A 552 -5.41 -9.11 -19.39
N CYS A 553 -4.98 -8.27 -20.33
CA CYS A 553 -5.70 -7.99 -21.59
C CYS A 553 -4.77 -7.88 -22.82
N TYR A 554 -3.45 -8.06 -22.64
CA TYR A 554 -2.48 -8.16 -23.73
C TYR A 554 -1.70 -9.46 -23.62
N PHE A 555 -1.36 -10.05 -24.78
CA PHE A 555 -0.42 -11.15 -24.89
C PHE A 555 0.89 -10.65 -25.51
N GLU A 556 2.03 -11.04 -24.93
CA GLU A 556 3.36 -10.78 -25.49
C GLU A 556 4.25 -12.00 -25.35
N ASP A 557 5.03 -12.29 -26.39
CA ASP A 557 5.89 -13.48 -26.43
C ASP A 557 7.36 -13.08 -26.32
N TYR A 558 7.78 -12.72 -25.10
CA TYR A 558 9.19 -12.53 -24.76
C TYR A 558 9.79 -13.80 -24.18
N ALA A 559 11.10 -14.00 -24.37
CA ALA A 559 11.78 -15.17 -23.78
C ALA A 559 12.12 -14.98 -22.30
N SER A 560 12.21 -13.73 -21.80
CA SER A 560 12.51 -13.41 -20.40
C SER A 560 12.13 -11.98 -20.01
N ILE A 561 12.21 -11.67 -18.71
CA ILE A 561 12.02 -10.31 -18.18
C ILE A 561 13.11 -9.33 -18.67
N ASP A 562 14.31 -9.82 -18.98
CA ASP A 562 15.43 -8.99 -19.47
C ASP A 562 15.22 -8.54 -20.92
N GLU A 563 14.43 -9.30 -21.69
CA GLU A 563 14.04 -8.96 -23.06
C GLU A 563 12.78 -8.08 -23.12
N ALA A 564 12.03 -7.99 -22.01
CA ALA A 564 10.82 -7.16 -21.94
C ALA A 564 11.20 -5.66 -21.90
N PRO A 565 10.40 -4.76 -22.50
CA PRO A 565 10.60 -3.32 -22.40
C PRO A 565 10.68 -2.84 -20.93
N LYS A 566 11.51 -1.84 -20.62
CA LYS A 566 11.71 -1.36 -19.24
C LYS A 566 10.44 -0.84 -18.55
N ASN A 567 9.51 -0.27 -19.31
CA ASN A 567 8.17 0.11 -18.84
C ASN A 567 7.23 -1.08 -18.63
N ASN A 568 7.70 -2.32 -18.85
CA ASN A 568 6.90 -3.54 -18.80
C ASN A 568 7.19 -4.41 -17.58
N GLN A 569 8.24 -4.11 -16.80
CA GLN A 569 8.70 -5.00 -15.73
C GLN A 569 7.71 -5.13 -14.57
N THR A 570 6.82 -4.14 -14.39
CA THR A 570 5.79 -4.10 -13.33
C THR A 570 4.37 -4.04 -13.89
N TYR A 571 4.19 -4.08 -15.22
CA TYR A 571 2.91 -3.75 -15.81
C TYR A 571 1.94 -4.93 -15.75
N ARG A 572 0.79 -4.71 -15.08
CA ARG A 572 -0.12 -5.77 -14.61
C ARG A 572 -1.10 -6.29 -15.66
N ASN A 573 -1.15 -5.65 -16.82
CA ASN A 573 -2.19 -5.85 -17.83
C ASN A 573 -1.76 -6.70 -19.05
N TRP A 574 -0.55 -7.26 -19.06
CA TRP A 574 -0.06 -8.16 -20.11
C TRP A 574 0.37 -9.52 -19.54
N LYS A 575 0.48 -10.54 -20.40
CA LYS A 575 0.96 -11.87 -20.05
C LYS A 575 1.84 -12.48 -21.13
N SER A 576 2.86 -13.22 -20.67
CA SER A 576 3.78 -13.99 -21.51
C SER A 576 3.97 -15.42 -21.01
N PRO A 577 4.31 -16.38 -21.90
CA PRO A 577 4.52 -17.78 -21.51
C PRO A 577 5.55 -17.95 -20.39
N TYR A 578 6.63 -17.16 -20.35
CA TYR A 578 7.64 -17.31 -19.30
C TYR A 578 7.08 -16.95 -17.90
N GLN A 579 6.17 -15.97 -17.81
CA GLN A 579 5.56 -15.57 -16.53
C GLN A 579 4.66 -16.67 -15.99
N LEU A 580 3.88 -17.30 -16.87
CA LEU A 580 3.03 -18.42 -16.50
C LEU A 580 3.88 -19.63 -16.07
N GLU A 581 4.92 -19.99 -16.83
CA GLU A 581 5.79 -21.10 -16.46
C GLU A 581 6.56 -20.82 -15.16
N ALA A 582 6.95 -19.57 -14.89
CA ALA A 582 7.51 -19.19 -13.59
C ALA A 582 6.49 -19.38 -12.46
N ALA A 583 5.23 -18.98 -12.65
CA ALA A 583 4.16 -19.22 -11.69
C ALA A 583 3.87 -20.71 -11.47
N VAL A 584 4.05 -21.55 -12.48
CA VAL A 584 3.96 -23.01 -12.34
C VAL A 584 5.14 -23.55 -11.52
N GLN A 585 6.35 -23.07 -11.79
CA GLN A 585 7.56 -23.51 -11.09
C GLN A 585 7.58 -23.12 -9.61
N ASP A 586 7.06 -21.94 -9.27
CA ASP A 586 6.99 -21.45 -7.88
C ASP A 586 5.71 -21.88 -7.14
N GLY A 587 4.79 -22.59 -7.82
CA GLY A 587 3.59 -23.18 -7.24
C GLY A 587 2.39 -22.26 -7.13
N ARG A 588 2.46 -21.01 -7.61
CA ARG A 588 1.30 -20.10 -7.67
C ARG A 588 0.26 -20.56 -8.70
N CYS A 589 0.66 -21.34 -9.69
CA CYS A 589 -0.21 -21.93 -10.70
C CYS A 589 -0.02 -23.45 -10.77
N LEU A 590 -1.12 -24.19 -10.77
CA LEU A 590 -1.15 -25.62 -11.02
C LEU A 590 -1.22 -25.89 -12.52
N LYS A 591 -0.63 -27.00 -12.97
CA LYS A 591 -0.62 -27.43 -14.37
C LYS A 591 -0.81 -28.94 -14.47
N ALA A 592 -1.69 -29.40 -15.35
CA ALA A 592 -1.86 -30.82 -15.65
C ALA A 592 -2.28 -31.06 -17.11
N ASP A 593 -2.08 -32.28 -17.61
CA ASP A 593 -2.45 -32.65 -18.98
C ASP A 593 -3.92 -33.05 -19.10
N THR A 594 -4.59 -33.33 -17.98
CA THR A 594 -6.02 -33.66 -17.92
C THR A 594 -6.75 -32.84 -16.86
N LEU A 595 -8.05 -32.61 -17.07
CA LEU A 595 -8.90 -31.91 -16.10
C LEU A 595 -9.05 -32.72 -14.82
N GLU A 596 -9.12 -34.05 -14.90
CA GLU A 596 -9.21 -34.93 -13.75
C GLU A 596 -7.98 -34.80 -12.83
N GLU A 597 -6.78 -34.75 -13.42
CA GLU A 597 -5.54 -34.52 -12.66
C GLU A 597 -5.52 -33.12 -12.05
N LEU A 598 -5.85 -32.08 -12.82
CA LEU A 598 -5.88 -30.70 -12.31
C LEU A 598 -6.87 -30.55 -11.15
N VAL A 599 -8.09 -31.04 -11.31
CA VAL A 599 -9.13 -31.00 -10.29
C VAL A 599 -8.74 -31.82 -9.06
N ALA A 600 -8.07 -32.95 -9.22
CA ALA A 600 -7.53 -33.70 -8.09
C ALA A 600 -6.42 -32.92 -7.36
N MET A 601 -5.61 -32.11 -8.05
CA MET A 601 -4.63 -31.22 -7.40
C MET A 601 -5.30 -30.09 -6.63
N VAL A 602 -6.39 -29.52 -7.16
CA VAL A 602 -7.14 -28.43 -6.53
C VAL A 602 -7.92 -28.90 -5.29
N TYR A 603 -8.50 -30.10 -5.34
CA TYR A 603 -9.35 -30.67 -4.29
C TYR A 603 -8.83 -32.03 -3.79
N PRO A 604 -7.59 -32.14 -3.26
CA PRO A 604 -6.89 -33.42 -3.07
C PRO A 604 -7.64 -34.46 -2.23
N ASP A 605 -8.41 -34.01 -1.24
CA ASP A 605 -9.13 -34.89 -0.31
C ASP A 605 -10.66 -34.81 -0.41
N ASP A 606 -11.20 -34.03 -1.35
CA ASP A 606 -12.65 -33.83 -1.50
C ASP A 606 -13.17 -34.38 -2.83
N THR A 607 -13.37 -35.70 -2.86
CA THR A 607 -13.91 -36.39 -4.05
C THR A 607 -15.28 -35.89 -4.51
N ALA A 608 -16.07 -35.29 -3.60
CA ALA A 608 -17.36 -34.72 -3.96
C ALA A 608 -17.17 -33.39 -4.70
N ALA A 609 -16.29 -32.52 -4.21
CA ALA A 609 -15.89 -31.29 -4.89
C ALA A 609 -15.19 -31.58 -6.23
N GLN A 610 -14.32 -32.60 -6.30
CA GLN A 610 -13.69 -33.01 -7.56
C GLN A 610 -14.75 -33.37 -8.63
N LYS A 611 -15.71 -34.22 -8.26
CA LYS A 611 -16.79 -34.61 -9.17
C LYS A 611 -17.63 -33.38 -9.58
N GLN A 612 -17.97 -32.53 -8.61
CA GLN A 612 -18.76 -31.32 -8.86
C GLN A 612 -18.02 -30.34 -9.78
N ALA A 613 -16.71 -30.16 -9.61
CA ALA A 613 -15.87 -29.30 -10.45
C ALA A 613 -15.84 -29.79 -11.91
N LEU A 614 -15.65 -31.08 -12.14
CA LEU A 614 -15.70 -31.66 -13.49
C LEU A 614 -17.09 -31.47 -14.14
N GLU A 615 -18.17 -31.62 -13.37
CA GLU A 615 -19.53 -31.34 -13.85
C GLU A 615 -19.72 -29.85 -14.18
N SER A 616 -19.19 -28.94 -13.35
CA SER A 616 -19.22 -27.49 -13.57
C SER A 616 -18.44 -27.07 -14.81
N ILE A 617 -17.22 -27.60 -15.02
CA ILE A 617 -16.39 -27.31 -16.20
C ILE A 617 -17.08 -27.82 -17.46
N LYS A 618 -17.61 -29.05 -17.43
CA LYS A 618 -18.38 -29.60 -18.54
C LYS A 618 -19.57 -28.71 -18.91
N ARG A 619 -20.35 -28.30 -17.91
CA ARG A 619 -21.51 -27.41 -18.09
C ARG A 619 -21.09 -26.06 -18.68
N TYR A 620 -20.03 -25.46 -18.17
CA TYR A 620 -19.48 -24.20 -18.69
C TYR A 620 -19.05 -24.32 -20.15
N ASN A 621 -18.37 -25.42 -20.53
CA ASN A 621 -17.99 -25.68 -21.92
C ASN A 621 -19.21 -25.87 -22.85
N GLU A 622 -20.29 -26.50 -22.35
CA GLU A 622 -21.55 -26.59 -23.10
C GLU A 622 -22.17 -25.20 -23.35
N LEU A 623 -22.10 -24.29 -22.37
CA LEU A 623 -22.57 -22.90 -22.49
C LEU A 623 -21.70 -22.07 -23.44
N ALA A 624 -20.38 -22.21 -23.35
CA ALA A 624 -19.43 -21.59 -24.28
C ALA A 624 -19.74 -21.98 -25.72
N LYS A 625 -19.96 -23.28 -25.97
CA LYS A 625 -20.35 -23.77 -27.29
C LYS A 625 -21.72 -23.27 -27.75
N ALA A 626 -22.65 -23.07 -26.81
CA ALA A 626 -23.97 -22.51 -27.12
C ALA A 626 -23.92 -20.99 -27.39
N GLY A 627 -22.85 -20.30 -26.97
CA GLY A 627 -22.68 -18.85 -27.13
C GLY A 627 -23.52 -18.01 -26.16
N TYR A 628 -24.06 -18.62 -25.11
CA TYR A 628 -24.89 -17.93 -24.11
C TYR A 628 -24.76 -18.60 -22.74
N ASP A 629 -24.27 -17.86 -21.75
CA ASP A 629 -24.21 -18.30 -20.36
C ASP A 629 -25.56 -18.08 -19.68
N GLU A 630 -26.39 -19.12 -19.64
CA GLU A 630 -27.70 -19.07 -18.99
C GLU A 630 -27.62 -19.16 -17.45
N ASP A 631 -26.43 -19.47 -16.90
CA ASP A 631 -26.24 -19.56 -15.46
C ASP A 631 -25.94 -18.18 -14.85
N PHE A 632 -25.01 -17.42 -15.44
CA PHE A 632 -24.53 -16.15 -14.88
C PHE A 632 -24.43 -14.99 -15.89
N HIS A 633 -24.83 -15.19 -17.15
CA HIS A 633 -24.85 -14.16 -18.19
C HIS A 633 -23.48 -13.51 -18.48
N LYS A 634 -22.39 -14.29 -18.40
CA LYS A 634 -21.10 -13.87 -18.93
C LYS A 634 -21.19 -13.54 -20.42
N VAL A 635 -20.50 -12.46 -20.83
CA VAL A 635 -20.58 -12.01 -22.21
C VAL A 635 -20.01 -13.05 -23.18
N PRO A 636 -20.63 -13.26 -24.36
CA PRO A 636 -20.21 -14.33 -25.27
C PRO A 636 -18.76 -14.23 -25.74
N SER A 637 -18.23 -13.01 -25.93
CA SER A 637 -16.84 -12.80 -26.36
C SER A 637 -15.79 -13.26 -25.36
N ARG A 638 -16.19 -13.48 -24.09
CA ARG A 638 -15.33 -13.93 -22.99
C ARG A 638 -15.81 -15.25 -22.38
N LEU A 639 -16.81 -15.89 -22.98
CA LEU A 639 -17.31 -17.19 -22.60
C LEU A 639 -16.49 -18.28 -23.32
N MET A 640 -15.24 -18.43 -22.89
CA MET A 640 -14.24 -19.26 -23.55
C MET A 640 -14.15 -20.63 -22.87
N PRO A 641 -14.18 -21.77 -23.60
CA PRO A 641 -14.16 -23.10 -23.01
C PRO A 641 -12.80 -23.41 -22.37
N VAL A 642 -12.81 -24.36 -21.43
CA VAL A 642 -11.62 -24.96 -20.82
C VAL A 642 -11.57 -26.42 -21.29
N ASP A 643 -10.97 -26.67 -22.46
CA ASP A 643 -11.02 -27.97 -23.14
C ASP A 643 -9.74 -28.39 -23.87
N THR A 644 -8.69 -27.56 -23.83
CA THR A 644 -7.44 -27.80 -24.56
C THR A 644 -6.23 -27.91 -23.62
N ALA A 645 -5.69 -29.12 -23.46
CA ALA A 645 -4.52 -29.38 -22.63
C ALA A 645 -3.24 -28.64 -23.12
N PRO A 646 -2.29 -28.30 -22.24
CA PRO A 646 -2.37 -28.43 -20.77
C PRO A 646 -3.40 -27.48 -20.13
N PHE A 647 -3.92 -27.89 -18.98
CA PHE A 647 -4.86 -27.14 -18.16
C PHE A 647 -4.15 -26.51 -16.98
N TYR A 648 -4.64 -25.35 -16.56
CA TYR A 648 -4.05 -24.55 -15.50
C TYR A 648 -5.09 -24.12 -14.47
N ALA A 649 -4.66 -23.98 -13.23
CA ALA A 649 -5.48 -23.34 -12.20
C ALA A 649 -4.65 -22.50 -11.22
N ASP A 650 -5.14 -21.33 -10.84
CA ASP A 650 -4.53 -20.48 -9.81
C ASP A 650 -5.53 -20.12 -8.71
N GLN A 651 -5.02 -20.05 -7.47
CA GLN A 651 -5.85 -19.86 -6.27
C GLN A 651 -6.08 -18.38 -6.00
N PHE A 652 -7.35 -18.06 -5.72
CA PHE A 652 -7.81 -16.77 -5.27
C PHE A 652 -8.19 -16.88 -3.80
N THR A 653 -7.70 -15.95 -2.98
CA THR A 653 -8.09 -15.76 -1.57
C THR A 653 -8.63 -14.35 -1.41
N THR A 654 -8.91 -13.93 -0.17
CA THR A 654 -9.25 -12.54 0.09
C THR A 654 -8.13 -11.59 -0.36
N ALA A 655 -8.50 -10.46 -0.96
CA ALA A 655 -7.59 -9.45 -1.48
C ALA A 655 -7.07 -8.51 -0.39
N ILE A 656 -5.91 -7.89 -0.63
CA ILE A 656 -5.30 -6.94 0.29
C ILE A 656 -6.11 -5.64 0.32
N MET A 657 -6.42 -5.14 1.53
CA MET A 657 -6.90 -3.77 1.70
C MET A 657 -5.72 -2.79 1.66
N LEU A 658 -5.76 -1.83 0.74
CA LEU A 658 -4.70 -0.84 0.58
C LEU A 658 -4.88 0.40 1.45
N VAL A 659 -6.12 0.86 1.59
CA VAL A 659 -6.53 2.04 2.36
C VAL A 659 -8.00 1.90 2.75
N CYS A 660 -8.43 2.54 3.85
CA CYS A 660 -9.84 2.64 4.19
C CYS A 660 -10.31 4.09 4.07
N ILE A 661 -10.97 4.42 2.96
CA ILE A 661 -11.27 5.82 2.64
C ILE A 661 -12.54 6.24 3.36
N GLY A 662 -12.39 7.21 4.24
CA GLY A 662 -13.47 7.77 5.01
C GLY A 662 -12.93 8.84 5.92
N GLY A 663 -13.70 9.90 6.16
CA GLY A 663 -13.20 10.99 6.98
C GLY A 663 -14.22 12.09 7.21
N LEU A 664 -13.75 13.31 7.34
CA LEU A 664 -14.60 14.44 7.70
C LEU A 664 -15.46 14.86 6.53
N GLU A 665 -16.77 15.02 6.76
CA GLU A 665 -17.71 15.51 5.76
C GLU A 665 -17.22 16.84 5.18
N SER A 666 -17.11 16.91 3.85
CA SER A 666 -16.57 18.07 3.17
C SER A 666 -17.40 18.52 1.98
N ASP A 667 -17.20 19.76 1.53
CA ASP A 667 -17.70 20.25 0.25
C ASP A 667 -16.63 20.18 -0.84
N GLU A 668 -17.02 20.58 -2.05
CA GLU A 668 -16.12 20.70 -3.21
C GLU A 668 -15.06 21.81 -3.08
N ASP A 669 -15.10 22.61 -2.02
CA ASP A 669 -14.13 23.66 -1.69
C ASP A 669 -13.20 23.27 -0.52
N CYS A 670 -13.25 22.00 -0.10
CA CYS A 670 -12.45 21.42 0.98
C CYS A 670 -12.76 21.93 2.39
N HIS A 671 -13.89 22.64 2.59
CA HIS A 671 -14.34 22.98 3.93
C HIS A 671 -14.91 21.73 4.62
N THR A 672 -14.76 21.66 5.95
CA THR A 672 -15.46 20.67 6.78
C THR A 672 -16.56 21.32 7.61
N PHE A 673 -17.53 20.51 8.05
CA PHE A 673 -18.69 20.98 8.79
C PHE A 673 -18.65 20.56 10.25
N THR A 674 -19.29 21.33 11.13
CA THR A 674 -19.61 20.89 12.49
C THR A 674 -20.60 19.72 12.45
N GLU A 675 -20.58 18.89 13.49
CA GLU A 675 -21.64 17.92 13.75
C GLU A 675 -22.74 18.58 14.60
N ILE A 676 -23.99 18.44 14.16
CA ILE A 676 -25.17 18.84 14.92
C ILE A 676 -26.17 17.69 15.00
N THR A 677 -26.97 17.67 16.05
CA THR A 677 -28.12 16.79 16.15
C THR A 677 -29.36 17.49 15.59
N ASP A 678 -29.97 16.92 14.55
CA ASP A 678 -31.19 17.48 13.95
C ASP A 678 -32.45 17.22 14.78
N GLU A 679 -33.59 17.75 14.34
CA GLU A 679 -34.89 17.58 15.01
C GLU A 679 -35.34 16.11 15.15
N MET A 680 -34.76 15.20 14.37
CA MET A 680 -35.03 13.76 14.40
C MET A 680 -34.02 12.99 15.26
N GLY A 681 -33.06 13.66 15.90
CA GLY A 681 -32.01 13.04 16.71
C GLY A 681 -30.86 12.45 15.91
N ARG A 682 -30.70 12.81 14.63
CA ARG A 682 -29.64 12.30 13.76
C ARG A 682 -28.43 13.24 13.80
N GLN A 683 -27.23 12.68 13.76
CA GLN A 683 -26.01 13.46 13.57
C GLN A 683 -25.86 13.85 12.09
N VAL A 684 -25.85 15.14 11.80
CA VAL A 684 -25.78 15.69 10.43
C VAL A 684 -24.79 16.85 10.35
N CYS A 685 -24.43 17.25 9.13
CA CYS A 685 -23.60 18.44 8.92
C CYS A 685 -24.32 19.69 9.41
N GLY A 686 -23.61 20.53 10.18
CA GLY A 686 -24.01 21.87 10.57
C GLY A 686 -23.31 22.93 9.71
N GLU A 687 -22.71 23.91 10.39
CA GLU A 687 -22.03 25.04 9.77
C GLU A 687 -20.58 24.69 9.38
N ILE A 688 -19.99 25.45 8.46
CA ILE A 688 -18.56 25.33 8.14
C ILE A 688 -17.71 25.64 9.40
N ILE A 689 -16.73 24.78 9.70
CA ILE A 689 -15.71 25.07 10.69
C ILE A 689 -14.68 26.01 10.04
N LYS A 690 -14.80 27.30 10.36
CA LYS A 690 -13.95 28.33 9.79
C LYS A 690 -12.48 28.04 10.06
N GLY A 691 -11.64 28.23 9.05
CA GLY A 691 -10.19 28.01 9.15
C GLY A 691 -9.77 26.53 9.19
N LEU A 692 -10.68 25.57 8.97
CA LEU A 692 -10.34 24.15 8.90
C LEU A 692 -10.72 23.56 7.54
N TYR A 693 -9.74 22.97 6.87
CA TYR A 693 -9.87 22.38 5.54
C TYR A 693 -9.40 20.92 5.55
N VAL A 694 -9.90 20.12 4.61
CA VAL A 694 -9.59 18.69 4.50
C VAL A 694 -9.30 18.27 3.07
N ALA A 695 -8.25 17.46 2.89
CA ALA A 695 -7.85 16.93 1.59
C ALA A 695 -7.25 15.51 1.71
N GLY A 696 -7.14 14.80 0.58
CA GLY A 696 -6.60 13.44 0.58
C GLY A 696 -7.60 12.38 1.08
N ASN A 697 -7.12 11.23 1.57
CA ASN A 697 -8.00 10.11 1.95
C ASN A 697 -8.95 10.44 3.11
N MET A 698 -8.66 11.46 3.91
CA MET A 698 -9.55 11.90 4.99
C MET A 698 -10.65 12.87 4.55
N GLN A 699 -10.65 13.30 3.28
CA GLN A 699 -11.69 14.15 2.74
C GLN A 699 -12.95 13.31 2.49
N GLY A 700 -13.93 13.46 3.37
CA GLY A 700 -15.19 12.73 3.30
C GLY A 700 -16.08 13.23 2.16
N GLY A 701 -16.87 12.32 1.60
CA GLY A 701 -17.74 12.57 0.45
C GLY A 701 -17.10 12.30 -0.92
N ARG A 702 -15.81 11.92 -0.97
CA ARG A 702 -15.12 11.50 -2.21
C ARG A 702 -15.50 10.10 -2.69
N PHE A 703 -15.65 9.17 -1.76
CA PHE A 703 -16.05 7.78 -2.01
C PHE A 703 -17.01 7.35 -0.89
N GLY A 704 -17.79 6.29 -1.11
CA GLY A 704 -18.68 5.76 -0.08
C GLY A 704 -19.06 4.32 -0.38
N MET A 705 -19.03 3.47 0.66
CA MET A 705 -19.23 2.01 0.63
C MET A 705 -18.23 1.22 -0.21
N GLU A 706 -17.97 1.64 -1.45
CA GLU A 706 -17.15 0.93 -2.42
C GLU A 706 -16.23 1.91 -3.15
N TYR A 707 -15.00 1.47 -3.39
CA TYR A 707 -14.00 2.23 -4.14
C TYR A 707 -14.16 1.96 -5.64
N PRO A 708 -14.31 3.00 -6.49
CA PRO A 708 -14.45 2.81 -7.93
C PRO A 708 -13.15 2.35 -8.56
N ILE A 709 -13.23 1.34 -9.44
CA ILE A 709 -12.07 0.80 -10.15
C ILE A 709 -12.10 1.07 -11.66
N GLY A 710 -13.21 1.63 -12.17
CA GLY A 710 -13.29 2.10 -13.56
C GLY A 710 -12.39 3.31 -13.85
N LEU A 711 -12.04 4.10 -12.83
CA LEU A 711 -11.13 5.26 -12.91
C LEU A 711 -9.81 4.93 -12.19
N LYS A 712 -8.87 4.29 -12.90
CA LYS A 712 -7.57 3.91 -12.31
C LYS A 712 -6.82 5.13 -11.80
N GLY A 713 -6.33 5.08 -10.55
CA GLY A 713 -5.62 6.20 -9.93
C GLY A 713 -6.48 7.38 -9.49
N VAL A 714 -7.82 7.24 -9.43
CA VAL A 714 -8.71 8.33 -9.01
C VAL A 714 -8.42 8.83 -7.59
N SER A 715 -7.96 7.95 -6.68
CA SER A 715 -7.62 8.39 -5.33
C SER A 715 -6.45 9.38 -5.31
N HIS A 716 -5.34 9.10 -6.00
CA HIS A 716 -4.20 10.01 -6.10
C HIS A 716 -4.58 11.29 -6.84
N SER A 717 -5.33 11.16 -7.93
CA SER A 717 -5.79 12.29 -8.73
C SER A 717 -6.61 13.28 -7.93
N MET A 718 -7.64 12.81 -7.22
CA MET A 718 -8.43 13.66 -6.32
C MET A 718 -7.61 14.15 -5.12
N ALA A 719 -6.66 13.37 -4.60
CA ALA A 719 -5.80 13.82 -3.50
C ALA A 719 -4.92 15.01 -3.92
N MET A 720 -4.28 14.94 -5.09
CA MET A 720 -3.50 16.05 -5.67
C MET A 720 -4.40 17.25 -5.95
N TYR A 721 -5.51 17.05 -6.65
CA TYR A 721 -6.43 18.13 -7.01
C TYR A 721 -7.00 18.85 -5.78
N TYR A 722 -7.56 18.11 -4.82
CA TYR A 722 -8.12 18.72 -3.62
C TYR A 722 -7.07 19.22 -2.64
N GLY A 723 -5.85 18.68 -2.67
CA GLY A 723 -4.71 19.31 -2.02
C GLY A 723 -4.48 20.73 -2.55
N LYS A 724 -4.39 20.87 -3.88
CA LYS A 724 -4.28 22.19 -4.54
C LYS A 724 -5.44 23.12 -4.16
N ILE A 725 -6.69 22.66 -4.26
CA ILE A 725 -7.89 23.45 -3.91
C ILE A 725 -7.88 23.88 -2.45
N ALA A 726 -7.55 22.98 -1.51
CA ALA A 726 -7.45 23.31 -0.09
C ALA A 726 -6.37 24.37 0.16
N GLY A 727 -5.22 24.27 -0.50
CA GLY A 727 -4.15 25.27 -0.42
C GLY A 727 -4.58 26.66 -0.90
N GLU A 728 -5.25 26.72 -2.05
CA GLU A 728 -5.77 27.97 -2.62
C GLU A 728 -6.85 28.60 -1.74
N ASN A 729 -7.81 27.81 -1.26
CA ASN A 729 -8.91 28.29 -0.44
C ASN A 729 -8.45 28.71 0.96
N ALA A 730 -7.57 27.93 1.61
CA ALA A 730 -6.97 28.32 2.89
C ALA A 730 -6.14 29.60 2.78
N ALA A 731 -5.42 29.80 1.66
CA ALA A 731 -4.70 31.04 1.42
C ALA A 731 -5.62 32.25 1.17
N ALA A 732 -6.83 32.02 0.65
CA ALA A 732 -7.82 33.05 0.38
C ALA A 732 -8.71 33.40 1.60
N GLU A 733 -8.76 32.53 2.62
CA GLU A 733 -9.62 32.68 3.82
C GLU A 733 -11.11 32.80 3.48
N ILE A 734 -11.59 31.91 2.59
CA ILE A 734 -12.99 31.89 2.12
C ILE A 734 -13.91 31.17 3.12
#